data_AF-A0A7X0BPE3-F1
#
_entry.id   AF-A0A7X0BPE3-F1
#
_cell.length_a   1.000
_cell.length_b   1.000
_cell.length_c   1.000
_cell.angle_alpha   90.00
_cell.angle_beta   90.00
_cell.angle_gamma   90.00
#
_symmetry.space_group_name_H-M   'P 1'
#
loop_
_entity.id
_entity.type
_entity.pdbx_description
1 polymer ?
#
loop_
_entity_poly.entity_id
_entity_poly.type
_entity_poly.pdbx_seq_one_letter_code
_entity_poly.pdbx_strand_id
1 'polypeptide(L)'
;MPDLLADYPRPDATYHEMLDAGGRVRPHWQRLHESLARSTPAQLQQRQALVERQIQENGVTYNVYADPQGSDRPWALDLLPNLIDAEEWQGIAAGVAQRAGLLNRVLADLYGPQQLLRDGLLPAELVFGHNNFLWPCQGVQVPGDTWLHLYAVDLARAPDGRWWVLADRTQAPSGAGYALENRQIVSRVLPELYRDLRVQYLAGFFRTLQEQLREQAPSEGETPLVVLLTPGRFNETYFEHLYLARQLGFPLVEGSDLTVRDDTLYLKTLDGLQRVHALLRRLDDDFCDPLELRTDSALGVPGLLEVVRQGRVLVANALGSGVLESPGLLGFMPAIAEQWLGEELLLPSIATWWCGEPPVLEEALGKLGELVIKPAFPSQSFEPVFGRDLDEEGLKALAERLKARPYAYIAQELAQLSQSPVWDGQGLQPRAIGMRVYAVASRDGYRVLPGGLTRVAGQAGAEVVSMQRGGGSKDTWVLGERAQGQEPWHWSKPLGVRDLIRSDPYLPSRVVENLFWFGRYSERCDDGARLLRVLLEQYVDDGDDPLALQAALALGEQTGWLPPGERLEERLREALLGDEWPYSLRSNLQRLQWSASQVRGKLSQENWQALVELQREAQALESRDSDLGELLDFLNRLLLQLAALTGFALDDMTRDDGWRFLMLGRRIERLQFLADSLAAFLRGAGARDQAALEWLLELGNSIITYRSRYLAAPQLIPVLDLLLLDEQNPHSLRFQLHMVERSLGALDERFATPLEHRLTLLAGQLEAFDLGSLDARTLFGESGVQAVLQGLADLLQTISGAAGELSDRLALRHFAHVDAVSQQTLSS
;
A
#
# COMPACT_ATOMS: atom_id res chain seq x y z
N MET A 1 27.54 7.49 32.97
CA MET A 1 27.00 6.12 32.95
C MET A 1 28.14 5.14 33.25
N PRO A 2 27.90 3.87 33.64
CA PRO A 2 28.89 2.84 33.34
C PRO A 2 29.28 2.98 31.86
N ASP A 3 30.56 2.74 31.55
CA ASP A 3 31.07 2.85 30.19
C ASP A 3 30.14 2.10 29.23
N LEU A 4 29.55 2.82 28.26
CA LEU A 4 28.54 2.30 27.33
C LEU A 4 29.08 1.11 26.52
N LEU A 5 30.42 1.00 26.46
CA LEU A 5 31.16 -0.07 25.80
C LEU A 5 31.70 -1.13 26.78
N ALA A 6 31.46 -1.02 28.09
CA ALA A 6 31.98 -1.95 29.10
C ALA A 6 31.55 -3.41 28.83
N ASP A 7 30.27 -3.59 28.52
CA ASP A 7 29.65 -4.89 28.26
C ASP A 7 29.46 -5.13 26.75
N TYR A 8 30.05 -4.28 25.89
CA TYR A 8 29.89 -4.39 24.44
C TYR A 8 30.82 -5.48 23.88
N PRO A 9 30.28 -6.56 23.27
CA PRO A 9 31.11 -7.64 22.76
C PRO A 9 32.02 -7.14 21.63
N ARG A 10 33.30 -7.50 21.70
CA ARG A 10 34.28 -7.21 20.65
C ARG A 10 34.39 -8.43 19.73
N PRO A 11 33.99 -8.33 18.46
CA PRO A 11 34.14 -9.44 17.54
C PRO A 11 35.61 -9.59 17.10
N ASP A 12 36.26 -10.71 17.41
CA ASP A 12 37.70 -10.92 17.18
C ASP A 12 38.09 -11.23 15.71
N ALA A 13 37.17 -11.15 14.74
CA ALA A 13 37.44 -11.54 13.35
C ALA A 13 36.67 -10.77 12.26
N THR A 14 35.84 -9.78 12.61
CA THR A 14 35.02 -9.05 11.63
C THR A 14 35.26 -7.55 11.73
N TYR A 15 35.12 -6.84 10.61
CA TYR A 15 35.22 -5.39 10.60
C TYR A 15 34.10 -4.77 11.44
N HIS A 16 34.44 -3.87 12.37
CA HIS A 16 33.47 -3.16 13.18
C HIS A 16 33.32 -1.70 12.72
N GLU A 17 32.09 -1.25 12.48
CA GLU A 17 31.78 0.09 11.98
C GLU A 17 32.18 1.18 12.97
N MET A 18 31.88 0.99 14.25
CA MET A 18 32.18 1.99 15.29
C MET A 18 33.60 1.87 15.89
N LEU A 19 34.18 0.67 15.92
CA LEU A 19 35.41 0.36 16.67
C LEU A 19 36.54 0.01 15.70
N ASP A 20 37.75 0.49 15.96
CA ASP A 20 38.94 0.05 15.26
C ASP A 20 39.47 -1.30 15.81
N ALA A 21 40.51 -1.85 15.18
CA ALA A 21 41.14 -3.10 15.60
C ALA A 21 41.73 -3.06 17.02
N GLY A 22 41.99 -1.86 17.56
CA GLY A 22 42.43 -1.65 18.94
C GLY A 22 41.28 -1.46 19.94
N GLY A 23 40.02 -1.54 19.49
CA GLY A 23 38.82 -1.31 20.29
C GLY A 23 38.55 0.16 20.60
N ARG A 24 39.18 1.11 19.90
CA ARG A 24 38.91 2.55 20.04
C ARG A 24 37.82 2.99 19.09
N VAL A 25 37.04 3.99 19.49
CA VAL A 25 35.99 4.56 18.64
C VAL A 25 36.62 5.30 17.46
N ARG A 26 36.21 4.94 16.24
CA ARG A 26 36.69 5.56 15.00
C ARG A 26 36.35 7.06 14.95
N PRO A 27 37.20 7.91 14.34
CA PRO A 27 37.03 9.37 14.37
C PRO A 27 35.64 9.87 13.97
N HIS A 28 35.07 9.34 12.89
CA HIS A 28 33.75 9.75 12.39
C HIS A 28 32.57 9.30 13.30
N TRP A 29 32.79 8.33 14.21
CA TRP A 29 31.82 7.88 15.20
C TRP A 29 31.92 8.61 16.55
N GLN A 30 33.01 9.33 16.82
CA GLN A 30 33.30 9.90 18.15
C GLN A 30 32.19 10.82 18.65
N ARG A 31 31.66 11.72 17.80
CA ARG A 31 30.58 12.64 18.22
C ARG A 31 29.28 11.94 18.56
N LEU A 32 28.92 10.90 17.81
CA LEU A 32 27.73 10.09 18.11
C LEU A 32 27.94 9.37 19.44
N HIS A 33 29.10 8.74 19.62
CA HIS A 33 29.46 8.07 20.87
C HIS A 33 29.43 9.03 22.08
N GLU A 34 29.99 10.23 21.99
CA GLU A 34 29.95 11.26 23.03
C GLU A 34 28.53 11.75 23.35
N SER A 35 27.65 11.81 22.36
CA SER A 35 26.25 12.17 22.56
C SER A 35 25.47 11.05 23.25
N LEU A 36 25.71 9.79 22.88
CA LEU A 36 25.14 8.62 23.54
C LEU A 36 25.63 8.52 25.00
N ALA A 37 26.93 8.70 25.25
CA ALA A 37 27.52 8.66 26.59
C ALA A 37 27.00 9.77 27.53
N ARG A 38 26.54 10.90 26.98
CA ARG A 38 25.90 12.00 27.72
C ARG A 38 24.40 11.78 27.95
N SER A 39 23.75 10.89 27.21
CA SER A 39 22.32 10.62 27.33
C SER A 39 22.03 9.67 28.49
N THR A 40 20.91 9.83 29.18
CA THR A 40 20.46 8.86 30.19
C THR A 40 19.70 7.69 29.54
N PRO A 41 19.60 6.51 30.19
CA PRO A 41 18.80 5.40 29.67
C PRO A 41 17.36 5.79 29.37
N ALA A 42 16.73 6.58 30.25
CA ALA A 42 15.37 7.06 30.06
C ALA A 42 15.23 7.95 28.82
N GLN A 43 16.23 8.79 28.52
CA GLN A 43 16.24 9.63 27.30
C GLN A 43 16.37 8.77 26.03
N LEU A 44 17.21 7.72 26.06
CA LEU A 44 17.35 6.80 24.94
C LEU A 44 16.08 5.97 24.71
N GLN A 45 15.46 5.49 25.78
CA GLN A 45 14.17 4.79 25.70
C GLN A 45 13.05 5.71 25.19
N GLN A 46 13.03 6.97 25.61
CA GLN A 46 12.08 7.96 25.08
C GLN A 46 12.28 8.22 23.58
N ARG A 47 13.54 8.31 23.12
CA ARG A 47 13.86 8.45 21.69
C ARG A 47 13.45 7.20 20.89
N GLN A 48 13.68 6.01 21.43
CA GLN A 48 13.25 4.75 20.82
C GLN A 48 11.72 4.70 20.68
N ALA A 49 10.99 5.05 21.75
CA ALA A 49 9.53 5.13 21.71
C ALA A 49 9.02 6.17 20.70
N LEU A 50 9.75 7.28 20.51
CA LEU A 50 9.44 8.28 19.47
C LEU A 50 9.60 7.71 18.06
N VAL A 51 10.67 6.93 17.81
CA VAL A 51 10.90 6.23 16.52
C VAL A 51 9.76 5.26 16.24
N GLU A 52 9.44 4.39 17.19
CA GLU A 52 8.38 3.39 17.06
C GLU A 52 7.01 4.04 16.83
N ARG A 53 6.70 5.09 17.59
CA ARG A 53 5.47 5.86 17.42
C ARG A 53 5.40 6.49 16.03
N GLN A 54 6.48 7.08 15.52
CA GLN A 54 6.48 7.71 14.21
C GLN A 54 6.33 6.70 13.07
N ILE A 55 6.92 5.51 13.19
CA ILE A 55 6.71 4.39 12.25
C ILE A 55 5.24 3.97 12.22
N GLN A 56 4.60 3.84 13.38
CA GLN A 56 3.20 3.49 13.49
C GLN A 56 2.29 4.60 12.94
N GLU A 57 2.54 5.85 13.32
CA GLU A 57 1.77 7.02 12.88
C GLU A 57 1.88 7.24 11.37
N ASN A 58 3.06 7.05 10.77
CA ASN A 58 3.26 7.14 9.32
C ASN A 58 2.77 5.86 8.59
N GLY A 59 2.50 4.80 9.36
CA GLY A 59 2.13 3.45 8.91
C GLY A 59 3.15 2.86 7.95
N VAL A 60 4.43 2.91 8.33
CA VAL A 60 5.53 2.29 7.60
C VAL A 60 5.45 0.78 7.82
N THR A 61 5.01 0.04 6.80
CA THR A 61 4.82 -1.42 6.87
C THR A 61 5.70 -2.15 5.86
N TYR A 62 5.90 -3.44 6.11
CA TYR A 62 6.46 -4.39 5.14
C TYR A 62 5.65 -5.69 5.21
N ASN A 63 5.03 -6.08 4.09
CA ASN A 63 4.10 -7.21 4.08
C ASN A 63 4.88 -8.49 3.80
N VAL A 64 5.01 -9.37 4.80
CA VAL A 64 5.73 -10.64 4.62
C VAL A 64 4.76 -11.68 4.04
N TYR A 65 4.99 -12.10 2.80
CA TYR A 65 4.16 -13.08 2.07
C TYR A 65 3.96 -14.44 2.78
N ALA A 66 4.76 -14.76 3.80
CA ALA A 66 4.77 -16.06 4.47
C ALA A 66 3.87 -16.17 5.72
N ASP A 67 3.12 -15.13 6.09
CA ASP A 67 2.19 -15.17 7.22
C ASP A 67 0.76 -15.51 6.74
N PRO A 68 0.18 -16.68 7.08
CA PRO A 68 -1.16 -17.09 6.64
C PRO A 68 -2.28 -16.13 7.03
N GLN A 69 -2.05 -15.24 8.00
CA GLN A 69 -3.00 -14.23 8.45
C GLN A 69 -2.85 -12.87 7.74
N GLY A 70 -1.88 -12.73 6.83
CA GLY A 70 -1.69 -11.50 6.04
C GLY A 70 -1.42 -10.24 6.89
N SER A 71 -0.87 -10.40 8.10
CA SER A 71 -0.69 -9.28 9.03
C SER A 71 0.49 -8.38 8.61
N ASP A 72 0.20 -7.10 8.38
CA ASP A 72 1.19 -6.06 8.13
C ASP A 72 2.15 -5.99 9.34
N ARG A 73 3.44 -6.31 9.16
CA ARG A 73 4.44 -6.12 10.22
C ARG A 73 4.95 -4.68 10.19
N PRO A 74 4.98 -3.98 11.35
CA PRO A 74 5.61 -2.67 11.44
C PRO A 74 7.07 -2.75 11.03
N TRP A 75 7.52 -1.76 10.26
CA TRP A 75 8.92 -1.65 9.87
C TRP A 75 9.81 -1.42 11.09
N ALA A 76 10.83 -2.25 11.28
CA ALA A 76 11.79 -2.08 12.38
C ALA A 76 12.93 -1.15 11.95
N LEU A 77 13.00 0.03 12.59
CA LEU A 77 14.07 1.00 12.41
C LEU A 77 14.86 1.13 13.73
N ASP A 78 16.17 0.96 13.63
CA ASP A 78 17.07 1.20 14.74
C ASP A 78 17.32 2.70 14.96
N LEU A 79 17.40 3.10 16.23
CA LEU A 79 17.66 4.48 16.63
C LEU A 79 19.00 5.02 16.12
N LEU A 80 20.03 4.17 15.97
CA LEU A 80 21.39 4.57 15.65
C LEU A 80 21.65 4.48 14.14
N PRO A 81 22.02 5.60 13.49
CA PRO A 81 22.40 5.57 12.08
C PRO A 81 23.73 4.85 11.88
N ASN A 82 23.94 4.29 10.69
CA ASN A 82 25.25 3.85 10.22
C ASN A 82 26.00 5.04 9.62
N LEU A 83 27.20 5.35 10.09
CA LEU A 83 27.96 6.53 9.65
C LEU A 83 29.05 6.14 8.63
N ILE A 84 29.15 6.89 7.54
CA ILE A 84 30.18 6.73 6.50
C ILE A 84 30.89 8.06 6.28
N ASP A 85 32.22 8.02 6.22
CA ASP A 85 33.05 9.20 5.96
C ASP A 85 32.90 9.71 4.51
N ALA A 86 33.11 11.01 4.31
CA ALA A 86 32.98 11.65 3.00
C ALA A 86 33.94 11.08 1.95
N GLU A 87 35.20 10.85 2.32
CA GLU A 87 36.23 10.36 1.38
C GLU A 87 35.95 8.93 0.95
N GLU A 88 35.57 8.10 1.91
CA GLU A 88 35.16 6.72 1.64
C GLU A 88 33.91 6.67 0.74
N TRP A 89 32.92 7.52 1.03
CA TRP A 89 31.71 7.59 0.23
C TRP A 89 31.97 8.02 -1.22
N GLN A 90 32.95 8.90 -1.48
CA GLN A 90 33.32 9.29 -2.84
C GLN A 90 33.77 8.08 -3.67
N GLY A 91 34.56 7.17 -3.09
CA GLY A 91 34.97 5.93 -3.73
C GLY A 91 33.78 5.00 -4.05
N ILE A 92 32.88 4.83 -3.07
CA ILE A 92 31.65 4.06 -3.27
C ILE A 92 30.80 4.68 -4.39
N ALA A 93 30.55 5.98 -4.32
CA ALA A 93 29.72 6.68 -5.30
C ALA A 93 30.30 6.60 -6.72
N ALA A 94 31.62 6.76 -6.88
CA ALA A 94 32.28 6.63 -8.18
C ALA A 94 32.14 5.21 -8.74
N GLY A 95 32.39 4.17 -7.93
CA GLY A 95 32.28 2.79 -8.40
C GLY A 95 30.84 2.34 -8.67
N VAL A 96 29.87 2.79 -7.88
CA VAL A 96 28.45 2.52 -8.15
C VAL A 96 28.01 3.21 -9.45
N ALA A 97 28.45 4.44 -9.70
CA ALA A 97 28.14 5.15 -10.94
C ALA A 97 28.80 4.48 -12.17
N GLN A 98 30.07 4.06 -12.05
CA GLN A 98 30.77 3.32 -13.10
C GLN A 98 30.04 2.01 -13.43
N ARG A 99 29.68 1.24 -12.40
CA ARG A 99 28.98 -0.05 -12.56
C ARG A 99 27.59 0.12 -13.18
N ALA A 100 26.82 1.12 -12.74
CA ALA A 100 25.52 1.43 -13.34
C ALA A 100 25.63 1.78 -14.83
N GLY A 101 26.63 2.60 -15.18
CA GLY A 101 26.93 2.96 -16.57
C GLY A 101 27.33 1.76 -17.42
N LEU A 102 28.16 0.85 -16.87
CA LEU A 102 28.53 -0.40 -17.53
C LEU A 102 27.30 -1.27 -17.79
N LEU A 103 26.50 -1.52 -16.76
CA LEU A 103 25.29 -2.35 -16.86
C LEU A 103 24.26 -1.78 -17.84
N ASN A 104 24.10 -0.46 -17.91
CA ASN A 104 23.26 0.18 -18.93
C ASN A 104 23.73 -0.16 -20.35
N ARG A 105 25.05 -0.12 -20.60
CA ARG A 105 25.63 -0.49 -21.91
C ARG A 105 25.49 -1.99 -22.20
N VAL A 106 25.69 -2.84 -21.20
CA VAL A 106 25.47 -4.29 -21.31
C VAL A 106 24.03 -4.56 -21.75
N LEU A 107 23.05 -3.92 -21.11
CA LEU A 107 21.63 -4.10 -21.45
C LEU A 107 21.31 -3.66 -22.89
N ALA A 108 21.83 -2.50 -23.29
CA ALA A 108 21.71 -1.99 -24.65
C ALA A 108 22.33 -2.95 -25.69
N ASP A 109 23.45 -3.59 -25.36
CA ASP A 109 24.08 -4.58 -26.22
C ASP A 109 23.26 -5.87 -26.33
N LEU A 110 22.78 -6.42 -25.20
CA LEU A 110 22.03 -7.68 -25.16
C LEU A 110 20.76 -7.64 -26.00
N TYR A 111 20.01 -6.53 -25.97
CA TYR A 111 18.81 -6.34 -26.79
C TYR A 111 19.08 -5.68 -28.15
N GLY A 112 20.32 -5.25 -28.39
CA GLY A 112 20.77 -4.60 -29.62
C GLY A 112 21.77 -5.46 -30.40
N PRO A 113 23.03 -5.00 -30.59
CA PRO A 113 24.01 -5.66 -31.47
C PRO A 113 24.62 -6.98 -30.93
N GLN A 114 24.53 -7.27 -29.63
CA GLN A 114 25.01 -8.49 -28.98
C GLN A 114 26.51 -8.77 -29.17
N GLN A 115 27.35 -7.74 -29.07
CA GLN A 115 28.81 -7.83 -29.18
C GLN A 115 29.41 -8.70 -28.06
N LEU A 116 28.91 -8.62 -26.82
CA LEU A 116 29.43 -9.44 -25.71
C LEU A 116 29.35 -10.94 -25.98
N LEU A 117 28.25 -11.37 -26.62
CA LEU A 117 28.03 -12.76 -26.98
C LEU A 117 28.91 -13.17 -28.18
N ARG A 118 29.09 -12.27 -29.15
CA ARG A 118 29.90 -12.53 -30.36
C ARG A 118 31.39 -12.59 -30.06
N ASP A 119 31.86 -11.75 -29.15
CA ASP A 119 33.26 -11.67 -28.74
C ASP A 119 33.63 -12.74 -27.70
N GLY A 120 32.64 -13.51 -27.22
CA GLY A 120 32.83 -14.58 -26.24
C GLY A 120 33.13 -14.10 -24.82
N LEU A 121 32.86 -12.83 -24.51
CA LEU A 121 32.99 -12.27 -23.16
C LEU A 121 31.86 -12.72 -22.23
N LEU A 122 30.72 -13.07 -22.81
CA LEU A 122 29.56 -13.52 -22.06
C LEU A 122 28.97 -14.79 -22.72
N PRO A 123 28.78 -15.89 -21.96
CA PRO A 123 28.17 -17.10 -22.50
C PRO A 123 26.71 -16.89 -22.90
N ALA A 124 26.33 -17.35 -24.09
CA ALA A 124 24.97 -17.24 -24.58
C ALA A 124 23.96 -18.01 -23.71
N GLU A 125 24.38 -19.12 -23.12
CA GLU A 125 23.55 -19.95 -22.23
C GLU A 125 23.19 -19.23 -20.93
N LEU A 126 24.08 -18.36 -20.43
CA LEU A 126 23.82 -17.57 -19.22
C LEU A 126 22.76 -16.48 -19.48
N VAL A 127 22.72 -15.92 -20.69
CA VAL A 127 21.76 -14.88 -21.09
C VAL A 127 20.45 -15.49 -21.58
N PHE A 128 20.48 -16.30 -22.64
CA PHE A 128 19.28 -16.82 -23.28
C PHE A 128 18.59 -17.91 -22.45
N GLY A 129 19.31 -18.55 -21.52
CA GLY A 129 18.72 -19.46 -20.54
C GLY A 129 18.00 -18.73 -19.40
N HIS A 130 18.20 -17.41 -19.25
CA HIS A 130 17.63 -16.64 -18.15
C HIS A 130 16.18 -16.25 -18.41
N ASN A 131 15.29 -16.58 -17.48
CA ASN A 131 13.85 -16.29 -17.60
C ASN A 131 13.50 -14.81 -17.79
N ASN A 132 14.34 -13.90 -17.30
CA ASN A 132 14.15 -12.45 -17.46
C ASN A 132 14.75 -11.88 -18.77
N PHE A 133 15.34 -12.72 -19.65
CA PHE A 133 15.66 -12.29 -21.00
C PHE A 133 14.38 -12.32 -21.85
N LEU A 134 13.88 -11.14 -22.22
CA LEU A 134 12.62 -11.00 -22.91
C LEU A 134 12.81 -10.97 -24.42
N TRP A 135 12.59 -12.10 -25.10
CA TRP A 135 12.64 -12.19 -26.56
C TRP A 135 11.84 -11.10 -27.29
N PRO A 136 10.62 -10.73 -26.85
CA PRO A 136 9.86 -9.66 -27.53
C PRO A 136 10.49 -8.26 -27.42
N CYS A 137 11.47 -8.06 -26.53
CA CYS A 137 12.20 -6.80 -26.39
C CYS A 137 13.40 -6.67 -27.34
N GLN A 138 13.71 -7.71 -28.13
CA GLN A 138 14.84 -7.66 -29.06
C GLN A 138 14.65 -6.56 -30.12
N GLY A 139 15.64 -5.68 -30.26
CA GLY A 139 15.62 -4.58 -31.21
C GLY A 139 14.78 -3.36 -30.77
N VAL A 140 14.24 -3.36 -29.56
CA VAL A 140 13.55 -2.19 -28.99
C VAL A 140 14.52 -1.02 -28.87
N GLN A 141 14.06 0.17 -29.24
CA GLN A 141 14.77 1.43 -29.03
C GLN A 141 14.12 2.17 -27.86
N VAL A 142 14.87 2.34 -26.77
CA VAL A 142 14.39 3.08 -25.58
C VAL A 142 14.61 4.59 -25.75
N PRO A 143 13.68 5.44 -25.28
CA PRO A 143 13.87 6.89 -25.33
C PRO A 143 15.14 7.32 -24.59
N GLY A 144 15.96 8.15 -25.24
CA GLY A 144 17.21 8.68 -24.67
C GLY A 144 18.33 7.64 -24.47
N ASP A 145 18.23 6.44 -25.06
CA ASP A 145 19.20 5.33 -24.92
C ASP A 145 19.54 4.98 -23.45
N THR A 146 18.61 5.31 -22.55
CA THR A 146 18.72 5.04 -21.13
C THR A 146 17.85 3.82 -20.82
N TRP A 147 18.49 2.68 -20.61
CA TRP A 147 17.81 1.43 -20.29
C TRP A 147 17.61 1.27 -18.78
N LEU A 148 18.56 1.75 -18.00
CA LEU A 148 18.60 1.60 -16.55
C LEU A 148 18.49 2.97 -15.86
N HIS A 149 17.26 3.48 -15.72
CA HIS A 149 17.00 4.78 -15.06
C HIS A 149 17.32 4.76 -13.57
N LEU A 150 17.02 3.65 -12.89
CA LEU A 150 17.18 3.45 -11.46
C LEU A 150 17.94 2.15 -11.22
N TYR A 151 19.10 2.23 -10.59
CA TYR A 151 19.92 1.09 -10.24
C TYR A 151 20.06 0.99 -8.72
N ALA A 152 20.09 -0.22 -8.18
CA ALA A 152 20.56 -0.43 -6.82
C ALA A 152 21.58 -1.55 -6.73
N VAL A 153 22.46 -1.45 -5.75
CA VAL A 153 23.53 -2.41 -5.51
C VAL A 153 23.58 -2.77 -4.04
N ASP A 154 23.64 -4.07 -3.78
CA ASP A 154 23.82 -4.62 -2.44
C ASP A 154 25.32 -4.70 -2.14
N LEU A 155 25.76 -3.98 -1.12
CA LEU A 155 27.15 -3.87 -0.70
C LEU A 155 27.36 -4.48 0.69
N ALA A 156 28.52 -5.08 0.89
CA ALA A 156 29.04 -5.45 2.19
C ALA A 156 30.49 -5.03 2.35
N ARG A 157 30.88 -4.71 3.59
CA ARG A 157 32.26 -4.42 3.92
C ARG A 157 32.92 -5.67 4.49
N ALA A 158 34.05 -6.06 3.88
CA ALA A 158 34.84 -7.20 4.29
C ALA A 158 35.73 -6.88 5.51
N PRO A 159 36.34 -7.89 6.17
CA PRO A 159 37.22 -7.69 7.33
C PRO A 159 38.40 -6.76 7.08
N ASP A 160 38.87 -6.68 5.83
CA ASP A 160 39.94 -5.78 5.38
C ASP A 160 39.50 -4.31 5.23
N GLY A 161 38.21 -4.02 5.43
CA GLY A 161 37.61 -2.70 5.30
C GLY A 161 37.21 -2.32 3.87
N ARG A 162 37.45 -3.16 2.87
CA ARG A 162 37.02 -2.89 1.48
C ARG A 162 35.55 -3.22 1.27
N TRP A 163 34.90 -2.49 0.38
CA TRP A 163 33.52 -2.72 -0.03
C TRP A 163 33.45 -3.67 -1.22
N TRP A 164 32.49 -4.59 -1.16
CA TRP A 164 32.27 -5.60 -2.18
C TRP A 164 30.81 -5.59 -2.63
N VAL A 165 30.60 -5.75 -3.93
CA VAL A 165 29.27 -5.93 -4.53
C VAL A 165 28.81 -7.37 -4.30
N LEU A 166 27.67 -7.52 -3.65
CA LEU A 166 27.01 -8.82 -3.41
C LEU A 166 25.99 -9.15 -4.49
N ALA A 167 25.22 -8.16 -4.94
CA ALA A 167 24.18 -8.31 -5.96
C ALA A 167 23.82 -6.98 -6.61
N ASP A 168 23.41 -7.05 -7.86
CA ASP A 168 22.85 -5.95 -8.64
C ASP A 168 21.32 -6.05 -8.67
N ARG A 169 20.64 -4.90 -8.58
CA ARG A 169 19.18 -4.78 -8.66
C ARG A 169 18.82 -3.77 -9.74
N THR A 170 18.24 -4.27 -10.83
CA THR A 170 18.07 -3.55 -12.09
C THR A 170 16.65 -3.57 -12.60
N GLN A 171 15.75 -4.38 -12.04
CA GLN A 171 14.38 -4.50 -12.52
C GLN A 171 13.49 -3.42 -11.89
N ALA A 172 13.11 -3.61 -10.62
CA ALA A 172 12.31 -2.66 -9.84
C ALA A 172 12.88 -2.48 -8.42
N PRO A 173 14.12 -1.97 -8.27
CA PRO A 173 14.83 -1.96 -6.99
C PRO A 173 14.05 -1.21 -5.89
N SER A 174 13.78 -1.88 -4.77
CA SER A 174 13.13 -1.33 -3.57
C SER A 174 14.12 -0.93 -2.48
N GLY A 175 13.65 -0.06 -1.58
CA GLY A 175 14.33 0.41 -0.39
C GLY A 175 14.71 1.90 -0.41
N ALA A 176 14.62 2.60 -1.55
CA ALA A 176 14.98 4.00 -1.66
C ALA A 176 13.98 4.91 -0.89
N GLY A 177 12.68 4.60 -0.97
CA GLY A 177 11.68 5.31 -0.19
C GLY A 177 11.79 5.02 1.32
N TYR A 178 12.14 3.79 1.71
CA TYR A 178 12.45 3.46 3.10
C TYR A 178 13.69 4.22 3.60
N ALA A 179 14.75 4.36 2.79
CA ALA A 179 15.93 5.15 3.16
C ALA A 179 15.57 6.63 3.37
N LEU A 180 14.72 7.20 2.51
CA LEU A 180 14.22 8.56 2.67
C LEU A 180 13.37 8.73 3.93
N GLU A 181 12.48 7.77 4.22
CA GLU A 181 11.63 7.80 5.41
C GLU A 181 12.45 7.63 6.71
N ASN A 182 13.36 6.66 6.74
CA ASN A 182 14.31 6.47 7.84
C ASN A 182 15.07 7.78 8.12
N ARG A 183 15.51 8.48 7.07
CA ARG A 183 16.18 9.78 7.20
C ARG A 183 15.30 10.85 7.84
N GLN A 184 14.02 10.92 7.46
CA GLN A 184 13.10 11.88 8.05
C GLN A 184 12.82 11.59 9.53
N ILE A 185 12.69 10.32 9.90
CA ILE A 185 12.46 9.90 11.29
C ILE A 185 13.69 10.17 12.16
N VAL A 186 14.85 9.62 11.78
CA VAL A 186 16.08 9.71 12.61
C VAL A 186 16.56 11.16 12.72
N SER A 187 16.42 11.98 11.67
CA SER A 187 16.80 13.41 11.76
C SER A 187 15.91 14.23 12.69
N ARG A 188 14.65 13.84 12.91
CA ARG A 188 13.75 14.46 13.90
C ARG A 188 14.04 13.99 15.32
N VAL A 189 14.45 12.73 15.48
CA VAL A 189 14.78 12.13 16.78
C VAL A 189 16.15 12.61 17.28
N LEU A 190 17.11 12.80 16.38
CA LEU A 190 18.50 13.22 16.66
C LEU A 190 18.90 14.51 15.91
N PRO A 191 18.18 15.64 16.10
CA PRO A 191 18.33 16.83 15.25
C PRO A 191 19.68 17.55 15.44
N GLU A 192 20.19 17.61 16.67
CA GLU A 192 21.50 18.24 16.97
C GLU A 192 22.63 17.46 16.29
N LEU A 193 22.63 16.13 16.42
CA LEU A 193 23.61 15.26 15.78
C LEU A 193 23.56 15.36 14.26
N TYR A 194 22.35 15.35 13.67
CA TYR A 194 22.16 15.48 12.23
C TYR A 194 22.79 16.77 11.67
N ARG A 195 22.62 17.88 12.40
CA ARG A 195 23.20 19.18 12.04
C ARG A 195 24.71 19.19 12.24
N ASP A 196 25.19 18.75 13.39
CA ASP A 196 26.60 18.88 13.80
C ASP A 196 27.52 17.94 13.00
N LEU A 197 26.99 16.80 12.55
CA LEU A 197 27.67 15.87 11.65
C LEU A 197 27.57 16.26 10.17
N ARG A 198 26.84 17.33 9.84
CA ARG A 198 26.67 17.86 8.47
C ARG A 198 26.23 16.78 7.47
N VAL A 199 25.27 15.95 7.87
CA VAL A 199 24.78 14.85 7.02
C VAL A 199 24.25 15.38 5.67
N GLN A 200 24.62 14.70 4.57
CA GLN A 200 24.23 15.07 3.22
C GLN A 200 22.74 14.81 2.94
N TYR A 201 22.12 15.64 2.08
CA TYR A 201 20.69 15.51 1.76
C TYR A 201 20.43 14.49 0.65
N LEU A 202 19.35 13.73 0.80
CA LEU A 202 18.91 12.71 -0.17
C LEU A 202 18.11 13.30 -1.35
N ALA A 203 17.56 14.51 -1.20
CA ALA A 203 16.60 15.09 -2.15
C ALA A 203 17.13 15.23 -3.58
N GLY A 204 18.43 15.50 -3.74
CA GLY A 204 19.04 15.69 -5.06
C GLY A 204 18.93 14.46 -5.97
N PHE A 205 18.93 13.26 -5.41
CA PHE A 205 18.77 12.01 -6.15
C PHE A 205 17.39 11.90 -6.82
N PHE A 206 16.33 12.07 -6.03
CA PHE A 206 14.96 11.96 -6.51
C PHE A 206 14.57 13.11 -7.44
N ARG A 207 15.12 14.32 -7.23
CA ARG A 207 14.96 15.42 -8.19
C ARG A 207 15.56 15.04 -9.55
N THR A 208 16.76 14.47 -9.56
CA THR A 208 17.38 13.96 -10.80
C THR A 208 16.52 12.87 -11.46
N LEU A 209 15.90 11.97 -10.68
CA LEU A 209 14.93 10.99 -11.21
C LEU A 209 13.73 11.66 -11.88
N GLN A 210 13.09 12.63 -11.21
CA GLN A 210 11.96 13.37 -11.78
C GLN A 210 12.32 14.11 -13.08
N GLU A 211 13.48 14.78 -13.08
CA GLU A 211 13.99 15.53 -14.23
C GLU A 211 14.23 14.59 -15.41
N GLN A 212 14.94 13.47 -15.20
CA GLN A 212 15.20 12.50 -16.28
C GLN A 212 13.93 11.91 -16.86
N LEU A 213 12.98 11.47 -16.02
CA LEU A 213 11.73 10.89 -16.52
C LEU A 213 10.91 11.89 -17.34
N ARG A 214 10.87 13.17 -16.93
CA ARG A 214 10.14 14.22 -17.65
C ARG A 214 10.84 14.63 -18.94
N GLU A 215 12.17 14.70 -18.94
CA GLU A 215 12.95 15.15 -20.09
C GLU A 215 13.01 14.10 -21.21
N GLN A 216 13.10 12.82 -20.85
CA GLN A 216 13.19 11.73 -21.82
C GLN A 216 11.82 11.20 -22.28
N ALA A 217 10.73 11.59 -21.61
CA ALA A 217 9.38 11.16 -21.97
C ALA A 217 9.00 11.63 -23.39
N PRO A 218 8.54 10.73 -24.27
CA PRO A 218 8.07 11.07 -25.61
C PRO A 218 6.76 11.87 -25.53
N SER A 219 6.87 13.19 -25.42
CA SER A 219 5.74 14.10 -25.14
C SER A 219 5.18 14.82 -26.36
N GLU A 220 5.86 14.80 -27.50
CA GLU A 220 5.40 15.44 -28.75
C GLU A 220 4.94 16.92 -28.59
N GLY A 221 5.47 17.63 -27.59
CA GLY A 221 5.11 19.02 -27.28
C GLY A 221 4.02 19.20 -26.21
N GLU A 222 3.44 18.11 -25.70
CA GLU A 222 2.55 18.09 -24.54
C GLU A 222 3.32 18.20 -23.21
N THR A 223 2.62 18.45 -22.11
CA THR A 223 3.23 18.36 -20.77
C THR A 223 3.30 16.88 -20.36
N PRO A 224 4.50 16.31 -20.11
CA PRO A 224 4.64 14.89 -19.86
C PRO A 224 3.98 14.46 -18.56
N LEU A 225 2.97 13.59 -18.67
CA LEU A 225 2.38 12.86 -17.57
C LEU A 225 3.25 11.63 -17.23
N VAL A 226 3.80 11.63 -16.02
CA VAL A 226 4.58 10.52 -15.45
C VAL A 226 3.75 9.86 -14.36
N VAL A 227 3.56 8.55 -14.43
CA VAL A 227 2.80 7.77 -13.44
C VAL A 227 3.69 6.69 -12.81
N LEU A 228 3.37 6.28 -11.58
CA LEU A 228 4.06 5.21 -10.85
C LEU A 228 3.17 3.97 -10.82
N LEU A 229 3.58 2.91 -11.51
CA LEU A 229 2.84 1.64 -11.59
C LEU A 229 3.18 0.73 -10.42
N THR A 230 2.18 0.31 -9.66
CA THR A 230 2.30 -0.59 -8.51
C THR A 230 1.52 -1.89 -8.74
N PRO A 231 2.01 -3.03 -8.23
CA PRO A 231 1.23 -4.28 -8.16
C PRO A 231 0.06 -4.24 -7.16
N GLY A 232 -0.07 -3.16 -6.39
CA GLY A 232 -1.13 -2.96 -5.40
C GLY A 232 -0.74 -3.37 -3.98
N ARG A 233 -1.73 -3.33 -3.07
CA ARG A 233 -1.52 -3.42 -1.62
C ARG A 233 -0.87 -4.70 -1.10
N PHE A 234 -1.01 -5.80 -1.84
CA PHE A 234 -0.50 -7.11 -1.42
C PHE A 234 1.00 -7.27 -1.65
N ASN A 235 1.66 -6.26 -2.23
CA ASN A 235 3.09 -6.26 -2.38
C ASN A 235 3.80 -5.85 -1.09
N GLU A 236 4.89 -6.56 -0.78
CA GLU A 236 5.72 -6.35 0.40
C GLU A 236 6.22 -4.91 0.57
N THR A 237 6.40 -4.17 -0.54
CA THR A 237 6.91 -2.80 -0.57
C THR A 237 5.86 -1.76 -0.99
N TYR A 238 4.56 -2.07 -0.89
CA TYR A 238 3.49 -1.15 -1.29
C TYR A 238 3.56 0.22 -0.58
N PHE A 239 3.93 0.24 0.71
CA PHE A 239 4.17 1.48 1.45
C PHE A 239 5.17 2.40 0.72
N GLU A 240 6.30 1.84 0.26
CA GLU A 240 7.32 2.59 -0.47
C GLU A 240 6.75 3.17 -1.76
N HIS A 241 5.92 2.42 -2.48
CA HIS A 241 5.33 2.89 -3.73
C HIS A 241 4.43 4.11 -3.49
N LEU A 242 3.57 4.04 -2.47
CA LEU A 242 2.71 5.14 -2.06
C LEU A 242 3.53 6.36 -1.61
N TYR A 243 4.57 6.11 -0.80
CA TYR A 243 5.43 7.15 -0.29
C TYR A 243 6.19 7.85 -1.41
N LEU A 244 6.83 7.11 -2.31
CA LEU A 244 7.55 7.65 -3.45
C LEU A 244 6.62 8.37 -4.43
N ALA A 245 5.42 7.85 -4.71
CA ALA A 245 4.44 8.52 -5.56
C ALA A 245 4.10 9.92 -5.02
N ARG A 246 3.86 10.03 -3.70
CA ARG A 246 3.59 11.31 -3.02
C ARG A 246 4.79 12.25 -3.03
N GLN A 247 5.99 11.76 -2.71
CA GLN A 247 7.21 12.58 -2.70
C GLN A 247 7.58 13.04 -4.11
N LEU A 248 7.44 12.16 -5.11
CA LEU A 248 7.76 12.45 -6.51
C LEU A 248 6.65 13.26 -7.21
N GLY A 249 5.45 13.34 -6.63
CA GLY A 249 4.30 14.00 -7.24
C GLY A 249 3.80 13.27 -8.49
N PHE A 250 3.87 11.93 -8.50
CA PHE A 250 3.35 11.09 -9.59
C PHE A 250 2.04 10.43 -9.15
N PRO A 251 1.03 10.32 -10.03
CA PRO A 251 -0.12 9.48 -9.77
C PRO A 251 0.30 8.03 -9.54
N LEU A 252 -0.14 7.44 -8.42
CA LEU A 252 0.01 6.01 -8.14
C LEU A 252 -1.10 5.25 -8.86
N VAL A 253 -0.72 4.30 -9.72
CA VAL A 253 -1.67 3.58 -10.59
C VAL A 253 -1.41 2.09 -10.53
N GLU A 254 -2.46 1.29 -10.63
CA GLU A 254 -2.38 -0.16 -10.86
C GLU A 254 -2.57 -0.49 -12.35
N GLY A 255 -2.25 -1.71 -12.78
CA GLY A 255 -2.41 -2.10 -14.19
C GLY A 255 -3.83 -1.90 -14.71
N SER A 256 -4.82 -2.14 -13.84
CA SER A 256 -6.23 -1.93 -14.12
C SER A 256 -6.63 -0.45 -14.24
N ASP A 257 -5.82 0.51 -13.81
CA ASP A 257 -6.06 1.95 -13.99
C ASP A 257 -5.61 2.43 -15.37
N LEU A 258 -4.78 1.64 -16.06
CA LEU A 258 -4.20 1.94 -17.35
C LEU A 258 -4.87 1.15 -18.47
N THR A 259 -4.83 1.68 -19.69
CA THR A 259 -5.33 0.99 -20.89
C THR A 259 -4.53 1.41 -22.11
N VAL A 260 -4.39 0.51 -23.08
CA VAL A 260 -3.73 0.80 -24.36
C VAL A 260 -4.79 0.95 -25.43
N ARG A 261 -4.71 2.04 -26.20
CA ARG A 261 -5.57 2.32 -27.36
C ARG A 261 -4.76 3.01 -28.45
N ASP A 262 -4.91 2.58 -29.70
CA ASP A 262 -4.21 3.15 -30.85
C ASP A 262 -2.69 3.30 -30.60
N ASP A 263 -2.07 2.22 -30.12
CA ASP A 263 -0.65 2.12 -29.72
C ASP A 263 -0.22 3.18 -28.69
N THR A 264 -1.12 3.66 -27.85
CA THR A 264 -0.86 4.72 -26.87
C THR A 264 -1.38 4.32 -25.49
N LEU A 265 -0.58 4.58 -24.45
CA LEU A 265 -0.93 4.29 -23.07
C LEU A 265 -1.76 5.43 -22.47
N TYR A 266 -2.90 5.10 -21.87
CA TYR A 266 -3.80 6.03 -21.22
C TYR A 266 -4.07 5.67 -19.76
N LEU A 267 -4.21 6.69 -18.92
CA LEU A 267 -4.77 6.61 -17.57
C LEU A 267 -6.28 6.85 -17.63
N LYS A 268 -7.05 5.96 -17.00
CA LYS A 268 -8.51 6.10 -16.83
C LYS A 268 -8.82 7.00 -15.64
N THR A 269 -9.13 8.26 -15.91
CA THR A 269 -9.57 9.22 -14.88
C THR A 269 -11.08 9.40 -14.93
N LEU A 270 -11.65 10.09 -13.93
CA LEU A 270 -13.07 10.48 -13.97
C LEU A 270 -13.41 11.39 -15.17
N ASP A 271 -12.45 12.21 -15.62
CA ASP A 271 -12.61 13.13 -16.75
C ASP A 271 -12.39 12.45 -18.11
N GLY A 272 -12.03 11.16 -18.12
CA GLY A 272 -11.79 10.36 -19.32
C GLY A 272 -10.37 9.81 -19.42
N LEU A 273 -9.92 9.54 -20.65
CA LEU A 273 -8.60 8.97 -20.91
C LEU A 273 -7.54 10.07 -21.03
N GLN A 274 -6.47 9.99 -20.22
CA GLN A 274 -5.33 10.90 -20.28
C GLN A 274 -4.06 10.17 -20.72
N ARG A 275 -3.36 10.71 -21.72
CA ARG A 275 -2.14 10.09 -22.27
C ARG A 275 -1.03 10.04 -21.22
N VAL A 276 -0.47 8.86 -21.02
CA VAL A 276 0.71 8.63 -20.15
C VAL A 276 1.96 8.61 -21.02
N HIS A 277 2.96 9.41 -20.63
CA HIS A 277 4.18 9.60 -21.40
C HIS A 277 5.37 8.84 -20.79
N ALA A 278 5.38 8.69 -19.46
CA ALA A 278 6.36 7.87 -18.77
C ALA A 278 5.75 7.06 -17.63
N LEU A 279 6.30 5.88 -17.40
CA LEU A 279 5.86 4.88 -16.45
C LEU A 279 7.04 4.48 -15.56
N LEU A 280 7.06 4.93 -14.31
CA LEU A 280 7.98 4.40 -13.29
C LEU A 280 7.37 3.11 -12.74
N ARG A 281 7.88 1.95 -13.16
CA ARG A 281 7.31 0.66 -12.75
C ARG A 281 7.89 0.15 -11.44
N ARG A 282 7.05 -0.53 -10.67
CA ARG A 282 7.39 -1.28 -9.46
C ARG A 282 7.01 -2.76 -9.57
N LEU A 283 6.96 -3.25 -10.81
CA LEU A 283 6.65 -4.64 -11.15
C LEU A 283 7.85 -5.25 -11.86
N ASP A 284 8.01 -6.55 -11.70
CA ASP A 284 8.95 -7.34 -12.48
C ASP A 284 8.52 -7.40 -13.95
N ASP A 285 9.48 -7.67 -14.83
CA ASP A 285 9.31 -7.51 -16.28
C ASP A 285 8.17 -8.38 -16.82
N ASP A 286 8.10 -9.65 -16.42
CA ASP A 286 7.13 -10.63 -16.93
C ASP A 286 5.69 -10.26 -16.58
N PHE A 287 5.46 -9.61 -15.45
CA PHE A 287 4.12 -9.16 -15.04
C PHE A 287 3.62 -7.92 -15.77
N CYS A 288 4.45 -7.21 -16.53
CA CYS A 288 4.11 -5.90 -17.09
C CYS A 288 3.11 -5.94 -18.26
N ASP A 289 3.07 -7.01 -19.05
CA ASP A 289 2.14 -7.16 -20.17
C ASP A 289 1.60 -8.60 -20.30
N PRO A 290 0.33 -8.85 -19.97
CA PRO A 290 -0.24 -10.19 -20.05
C PRO A 290 -0.50 -10.68 -21.48
N LEU A 291 -0.49 -9.82 -22.51
CA LEU A 291 -0.71 -10.28 -23.88
C LEU A 291 0.52 -10.99 -24.48
N GLU A 292 1.71 -10.53 -24.12
CA GLU A 292 2.95 -10.98 -24.78
C GLU A 292 4.00 -11.57 -23.82
N LEU A 293 3.89 -11.31 -22.51
CA LEU A 293 4.80 -11.84 -21.51
C LEU A 293 4.11 -12.95 -20.72
N ARG A 294 3.40 -12.58 -19.65
CA ARG A 294 2.80 -13.55 -18.71
C ARG A 294 1.27 -13.50 -18.73
N THR A 295 0.67 -14.48 -19.40
CA THR A 295 -0.79 -14.52 -19.67
C THR A 295 -1.69 -14.65 -18.44
N ASP A 296 -1.19 -15.19 -17.32
CA ASP A 296 -1.90 -15.28 -16.05
C ASP A 296 -1.72 -14.03 -15.16
N SER A 297 -0.97 -13.02 -15.61
CA SER A 297 -0.77 -11.77 -14.87
C SER A 297 -2.04 -10.91 -14.89
N ALA A 298 -2.50 -10.51 -13.69
CA ALA A 298 -3.53 -9.48 -13.52
C ALA A 298 -2.94 -8.11 -13.12
N LEU A 299 -1.61 -7.99 -13.06
CA LEU A 299 -0.92 -6.81 -12.52
C LEU A 299 -0.50 -5.81 -13.60
N GLY A 300 -0.21 -6.31 -14.81
CA GLY A 300 0.29 -5.53 -15.93
C GLY A 300 -0.80 -4.81 -16.72
N VAL A 301 -0.38 -4.20 -17.83
CA VAL A 301 -1.28 -3.51 -18.76
C VAL A 301 -1.25 -4.24 -20.10
N PRO A 302 -2.38 -4.82 -20.55
CA PRO A 302 -2.46 -5.48 -21.85
C PRO A 302 -2.00 -4.56 -22.99
N GLY A 303 -0.96 -4.99 -23.73
CA GLY A 303 -0.43 -4.27 -24.89
C GLY A 303 0.62 -3.20 -24.57
N LEU A 304 1.06 -3.09 -23.30
CA LEU A 304 2.11 -2.15 -22.90
C LEU A 304 3.40 -2.33 -23.71
N LEU A 305 3.79 -3.57 -23.99
CA LEU A 305 5.04 -3.88 -24.66
C LEU A 305 5.05 -3.39 -26.11
N GLU A 306 3.88 -3.40 -26.77
CA GLU A 306 3.73 -2.81 -28.10
C GLU A 306 3.92 -1.29 -28.06
N VAL A 307 3.34 -0.59 -27.07
CA VAL A 307 3.53 0.86 -26.91
C VAL A 307 5.01 1.21 -26.68
N VAL A 308 5.73 0.38 -25.90
CA VAL A 308 7.17 0.50 -25.67
C VAL A 308 7.95 0.31 -26.97
N ARG A 309 7.62 -0.72 -27.77
CA ARG A 309 8.23 -0.97 -29.09
C ARG A 309 8.07 0.20 -30.05
N GLN A 310 6.91 0.85 -30.03
CA GLN A 310 6.62 2.04 -30.84
C GLN A 310 7.33 3.30 -30.32
N GLY A 311 8.01 3.25 -29.17
CA GLY A 311 8.70 4.39 -28.57
C GLY A 311 7.76 5.50 -28.07
N ARG A 312 6.48 5.17 -27.86
CA ARG A 312 5.43 6.14 -27.48
C ARG A 312 5.28 6.33 -25.97
N VAL A 313 5.94 5.50 -25.17
CA VAL A 313 6.01 5.60 -23.72
C VAL A 313 7.41 5.27 -23.23
N LEU A 314 7.90 6.02 -22.26
CA LEU A 314 9.11 5.68 -21.52
C LEU A 314 8.76 4.77 -20.35
N VAL A 315 9.38 3.59 -20.24
CA VAL A 315 9.23 2.70 -19.07
C VAL A 315 10.55 2.67 -18.31
N ALA A 316 10.49 3.05 -17.03
CA ALA A 316 11.64 3.13 -16.14
C ALA A 316 11.53 2.09 -15.02
N ASN A 317 12.43 1.10 -14.94
CA ASN A 317 13.49 0.77 -15.90
C ASN A 317 12.94 0.09 -17.16
N ALA A 318 13.74 0.06 -18.23
CA ALA A 318 13.37 -0.64 -19.46
C ALA A 318 13.01 -2.10 -19.19
N LEU A 319 12.06 -2.62 -19.97
CA LEU A 319 11.66 -4.02 -19.90
C LEU A 319 12.81 -4.93 -20.33
N GLY A 320 13.00 -6.01 -19.59
CA GLY A 320 14.08 -6.97 -19.81
C GLY A 320 15.37 -6.67 -19.03
N SER A 321 15.38 -5.61 -18.22
CA SER A 321 16.50 -5.28 -17.31
C SER A 321 16.72 -6.32 -16.21
N GLY A 322 15.75 -7.19 -15.93
CA GLY A 322 15.88 -8.26 -14.94
C GLY A 322 16.90 -9.35 -15.31
N VAL A 323 17.39 -9.40 -16.56
CA VAL A 323 18.49 -10.30 -16.96
C VAL A 323 19.80 -9.95 -16.26
N LEU A 324 20.00 -8.67 -15.92
CA LEU A 324 21.21 -8.17 -15.27
C LEU A 324 21.30 -8.53 -13.79
N GLU A 325 20.21 -8.99 -13.17
CA GLU A 325 20.21 -9.45 -11.77
C GLU A 325 20.75 -10.87 -11.60
N SER A 326 21.13 -11.55 -12.70
CA SER A 326 21.68 -12.91 -12.62
C SER A 326 22.98 -12.92 -11.80
N PRO A 327 23.06 -13.72 -10.73
CA PRO A 327 24.28 -13.84 -9.92
C PRO A 327 25.48 -14.32 -10.74
N GLY A 328 25.27 -15.05 -11.84
CA GLY A 328 26.33 -15.54 -12.71
C GLY A 328 27.08 -14.42 -13.44
N LEU A 329 26.46 -13.26 -13.67
CA LEU A 329 27.09 -12.13 -14.36
C LEU A 329 28.25 -11.52 -13.57
N LEU A 330 28.24 -11.63 -12.24
CA LEU A 330 29.26 -11.06 -11.35
C LEU A 330 30.68 -11.49 -11.74
N GLY A 331 30.87 -12.75 -12.16
CA GLY A 331 32.18 -13.29 -12.55
C GLY A 331 32.72 -12.72 -13.87
N PHE A 332 31.85 -12.25 -14.77
CA PHE A 332 32.23 -11.75 -16.09
C PHE A 332 32.42 -10.22 -16.11
N MET A 333 31.88 -9.50 -15.12
CA MET A 333 31.93 -8.02 -15.09
C MET A 333 33.35 -7.41 -15.12
N PRO A 334 34.36 -7.97 -14.41
CA PRO A 334 35.72 -7.41 -14.46
C PRO A 334 36.30 -7.37 -15.89
N ALA A 335 36.23 -8.49 -16.61
CA ALA A 335 36.74 -8.59 -17.98
C ALA A 335 35.98 -7.66 -18.95
N ILE A 336 34.66 -7.55 -18.77
CA ILE A 336 33.82 -6.66 -19.59
C ILE A 336 34.18 -5.19 -19.34
N ALA A 337 34.44 -4.80 -18.08
CA ALA A 337 34.88 -3.44 -17.74
C ALA A 337 36.22 -3.09 -18.41
N GLU A 338 37.21 -3.98 -18.32
CA GLU A 338 38.52 -3.77 -18.94
C GLU A 338 38.41 -3.60 -20.46
N GLN A 339 37.64 -4.45 -21.14
CA GLN A 339 37.53 -4.40 -22.60
C GLN A 339 36.73 -3.20 -23.11
N TRP A 340 35.68 -2.78 -22.40
CA TRP A 340 34.76 -1.73 -22.89
C TRP A 340 35.01 -0.34 -22.31
N LEU A 341 35.46 -0.25 -21.05
CA LEU A 341 35.78 1.02 -20.40
C LEU A 341 37.29 1.32 -20.47
N GLY A 342 38.14 0.30 -20.66
CA GLY A 342 39.59 0.46 -20.63
C GLY A 342 40.15 0.65 -19.21
N GLU A 343 39.35 0.35 -18.19
CA GLU A 343 39.67 0.52 -16.77
C GLU A 343 39.09 -0.64 -15.94
N GLU A 344 39.73 -0.93 -14.81
CA GLU A 344 39.25 -1.93 -13.85
C GLU A 344 37.98 -1.42 -13.12
N LEU A 345 37.20 -2.36 -12.58
CA LEU A 345 36.07 -2.02 -11.72
C LEU A 345 36.56 -1.38 -10.41
N LEU A 346 36.08 -0.16 -10.14
CA LEU A 346 36.41 0.56 -8.91
C LEU A 346 35.86 -0.13 -7.65
N LEU A 347 34.72 -0.82 -7.79
CA LEU A 347 34.15 -1.65 -6.75
C LEU A 347 34.20 -3.13 -7.18
N PRO A 348 34.96 -3.98 -6.47
CA PRO A 348 35.03 -5.39 -6.79
C PRO A 348 33.71 -6.10 -6.43
N SER A 349 33.38 -7.13 -7.19
CA SER A 349 32.31 -8.06 -6.85
C SER A 349 32.85 -9.20 -5.99
N ILE A 350 32.01 -9.76 -5.13
CA ILE A 350 32.35 -11.00 -4.42
C ILE A 350 32.72 -12.09 -5.44
N ALA A 351 33.76 -12.86 -5.14
CA ALA A 351 34.25 -13.90 -6.04
C ALA A 351 33.12 -14.90 -6.34
N THR A 352 32.70 -14.89 -7.61
CA THR A 352 31.54 -15.63 -8.09
C THR A 352 31.89 -16.30 -9.39
N TRP A 353 31.55 -17.57 -9.47
CA TRP A 353 31.91 -18.47 -10.55
C TRP A 353 30.66 -19.14 -11.08
N TRP A 354 30.43 -19.05 -12.39
CA TRP A 354 29.32 -19.75 -13.01
C TRP A 354 29.75 -21.17 -13.38
N CYS A 355 29.09 -22.16 -12.78
CA CYS A 355 29.47 -23.57 -12.92
C CYS A 355 29.20 -24.14 -14.32
N GLY A 356 28.62 -23.37 -15.25
CA GLY A 356 28.42 -23.77 -16.64
C GLY A 356 29.72 -23.98 -17.42
N GLU A 357 30.81 -23.36 -17.00
CA GLU A 357 32.13 -23.54 -17.61
C GLU A 357 32.83 -24.78 -17.01
N PRO A 358 33.27 -25.77 -17.81
CA PRO A 358 33.87 -27.00 -17.28
C PRO A 358 35.07 -26.80 -16.34
N PRO A 359 36.04 -25.89 -16.62
CA PRO A 359 37.16 -25.64 -15.71
C PRO A 359 36.70 -25.05 -14.36
N VAL A 360 35.67 -24.21 -14.41
CA VAL A 360 35.11 -23.54 -13.24
C VAL A 360 34.35 -24.54 -12.35
N LEU A 361 33.61 -25.46 -12.96
CA LEU A 361 32.96 -26.55 -12.24
C LEU A 361 33.98 -27.42 -11.50
N GLU A 362 35.10 -27.77 -12.13
CA GLU A 362 36.14 -28.59 -11.52
C GLU A 362 36.76 -27.91 -10.29
N GLU A 363 37.04 -26.61 -10.40
CA GLU A 363 37.54 -25.82 -9.26
C GLU A 363 36.49 -25.72 -8.14
N ALA A 364 35.24 -25.44 -8.47
CA ALA A 364 34.15 -25.36 -7.49
C ALA A 364 33.96 -26.70 -6.75
N LEU A 365 34.03 -27.83 -7.46
CA LEU A 365 33.96 -29.17 -6.87
C LEU A 365 35.11 -29.45 -5.90
N GLY A 366 36.32 -28.94 -6.19
CA GLY A 366 37.49 -29.07 -5.32
C GLY A 366 37.41 -28.28 -4.02
N LYS A 367 36.65 -27.18 -4.00
CA LYS A 367 36.50 -26.26 -2.86
C LYS A 367 35.07 -26.21 -2.28
N LEU A 368 34.25 -27.21 -2.58
CA LEU A 368 32.82 -27.23 -2.22
C LEU A 368 32.54 -26.90 -0.74
N GLY A 369 33.38 -27.38 0.19
CA GLY A 369 33.23 -27.14 1.62
C GLY A 369 33.46 -25.69 2.07
N GLU A 370 34.04 -24.83 1.23
CA GLU A 370 34.35 -23.43 1.55
C GLU A 370 33.41 -22.44 0.84
N LEU A 371 32.55 -22.93 -0.06
CA LEU A 371 31.76 -22.13 -0.98
C LEU A 371 30.27 -22.14 -0.63
N VAL A 372 29.57 -21.11 -1.10
CA VAL A 372 28.11 -21.03 -1.10
C VAL A 372 27.60 -21.30 -2.50
N ILE A 373 26.72 -22.29 -2.63
CA ILE A 373 26.08 -22.62 -3.90
C ILE A 373 24.72 -21.95 -3.99
N LYS A 374 24.49 -21.20 -5.07
CA LYS A 374 23.23 -20.50 -5.35
C LYS A 374 22.71 -20.84 -6.76
N PRO A 375 21.41 -20.68 -7.00
CA PRO A 375 20.87 -20.80 -8.35
C PRO A 375 21.41 -19.69 -9.27
N ALA A 376 21.73 -20.05 -10.52
CA ALA A 376 22.09 -19.09 -11.56
C ALA A 376 20.86 -18.38 -12.17
N PHE A 377 19.68 -19.03 -12.09
CA PHE A 377 18.44 -18.57 -12.69
C PHE A 377 17.30 -18.51 -11.66
N PRO A 378 16.42 -17.49 -11.70
CA PRO A 378 15.27 -17.38 -10.80
C PRO A 378 14.29 -18.55 -10.84
N SER A 379 14.19 -19.26 -11.98
CA SER A 379 13.34 -20.44 -12.16
C SER A 379 13.75 -21.64 -11.30
N GLN A 380 14.94 -21.59 -10.69
CA GLN A 380 15.45 -22.63 -9.82
C GLN A 380 15.35 -22.18 -8.37
N SER A 381 14.23 -22.47 -7.73
CA SER A 381 14.01 -22.16 -6.33
C SER A 381 14.65 -23.22 -5.43
N PHE A 382 15.83 -22.93 -4.88
CA PHE A 382 16.35 -23.63 -3.72
C PHE A 382 17.09 -22.66 -2.80
N GLU A 383 17.10 -22.98 -1.51
CA GLU A 383 17.81 -22.20 -0.50
C GLU A 383 19.33 -22.25 -0.73
N PRO A 384 20.05 -21.13 -0.63
CA PRO A 384 21.50 -21.12 -0.73
C PRO A 384 22.13 -22.20 0.16
N VAL A 385 22.97 -23.03 -0.43
CA VAL A 385 23.59 -24.17 0.27
C VAL A 385 25.00 -23.76 0.68
N PHE A 386 25.25 -23.74 1.99
CA PHE A 386 26.55 -23.45 2.57
C PHE A 386 27.35 -24.75 2.67
N GLY A 387 28.43 -24.87 1.90
CA GLY A 387 29.22 -26.09 1.87
C GLY A 387 29.77 -26.50 3.23
N ARG A 388 30.19 -25.52 4.05
CA ARG A 388 30.73 -25.76 5.39
C ARG A 388 29.72 -26.34 6.39
N ASP A 389 28.42 -26.18 6.12
CA ASP A 389 27.34 -26.65 6.99
C ASP A 389 26.93 -28.09 6.64
N LEU A 390 27.49 -28.67 5.56
CA LEU A 390 27.22 -30.01 5.10
C LEU A 390 28.26 -31.02 5.61
N ASP A 391 27.82 -32.24 5.86
CA ASP A 391 28.68 -33.39 6.09
C ASP A 391 29.19 -33.99 4.77
N GLU A 392 30.08 -34.99 4.85
CA GLU A 392 30.67 -35.62 3.66
C GLU A 392 29.64 -36.21 2.69
N GLU A 393 28.53 -36.76 3.22
CA GLU A 393 27.44 -37.30 2.42
C GLU A 393 26.67 -36.18 1.70
N GLY A 394 26.35 -35.09 2.41
CA GLY A 394 25.72 -33.90 1.86
C GLY A 394 26.57 -33.23 0.78
N LEU A 395 27.88 -33.11 0.98
CA LEU A 395 28.82 -32.58 -0.01
C LEU A 395 28.87 -33.43 -1.28
N LYS A 396 28.87 -34.76 -1.13
CA LYS A 396 28.83 -35.69 -2.28
C LYS A 396 27.52 -35.58 -3.05
N ALA A 397 26.39 -35.51 -2.35
CA ALA A 397 25.08 -35.32 -2.98
C ALA A 397 25.00 -33.98 -3.74
N LEU A 398 25.54 -32.91 -3.15
CA LEU A 398 25.64 -31.60 -3.79
C LEU A 398 26.51 -31.67 -5.05
N ALA A 399 27.67 -32.31 -4.98
CA ALA A 399 28.57 -32.49 -6.14
C ALA A 399 27.89 -33.21 -7.31
N GLU A 400 27.16 -34.31 -7.05
CA GLU A 400 26.42 -35.02 -8.10
C GLU A 400 25.30 -34.17 -8.69
N ARG A 401 24.62 -33.36 -7.86
CA ARG A 401 23.61 -32.41 -8.32
C ARG A 401 24.20 -31.34 -9.25
N LEU A 402 25.37 -30.78 -8.90
CA LEU A 402 26.08 -29.81 -9.72
C LEU A 402 26.49 -30.40 -11.06
N LYS A 403 27.07 -31.61 -11.08
CA LYS A 403 27.48 -32.29 -12.33
C LYS A 403 26.31 -32.60 -13.25
N ALA A 404 25.13 -32.87 -12.70
CA ALA A 404 23.94 -33.19 -13.49
C ALA A 404 23.43 -32.00 -14.31
N ARG A 405 23.54 -30.77 -13.78
CA ARG A 405 23.12 -29.52 -14.44
C ARG A 405 24.06 -28.37 -14.10
N PRO A 406 25.29 -28.34 -14.60
CA PRO A 406 26.31 -27.36 -14.19
C PRO A 406 25.90 -25.90 -14.42
N TYR A 407 25.30 -25.62 -15.59
CA TYR A 407 24.83 -24.29 -16.00
C TYR A 407 23.80 -23.66 -15.05
N ALA A 408 23.14 -24.48 -14.22
CA ALA A 408 22.11 -24.07 -13.28
C ALA A 408 22.63 -23.41 -12.00
N TYR A 409 23.92 -23.56 -11.71
CA TYR A 409 24.51 -23.22 -10.41
C TYR A 409 25.58 -22.15 -10.56
N ILE A 410 25.69 -21.33 -9.51
CA ILE A 410 26.88 -20.53 -9.26
C ILE A 410 27.54 -20.99 -7.96
N ALA A 411 28.86 -20.89 -7.92
CA ALA A 411 29.64 -21.03 -6.71
C ALA A 411 30.17 -19.65 -6.31
N GLN A 412 30.05 -19.29 -5.04
CA GLN A 412 30.41 -17.97 -4.54
C GLN A 412 31.16 -18.10 -3.22
N GLU A 413 32.16 -17.25 -2.99
CA GLU A 413 32.79 -17.16 -1.67
C GLU A 413 31.80 -16.67 -0.61
N LEU A 414 32.05 -17.03 0.65
CA LEU A 414 31.23 -16.56 1.76
C LEU A 414 31.55 -15.10 2.11
N ALA A 415 30.56 -14.22 1.98
CA ALA A 415 30.70 -12.83 2.40
C ALA A 415 30.80 -12.72 3.93
N GLN A 416 31.94 -12.25 4.45
CA GLN A 416 32.04 -11.86 5.85
C GLN A 416 31.53 -10.43 6.02
N LEU A 417 30.36 -10.28 6.66
CA LEU A 417 29.70 -9.00 6.85
C LEU A 417 30.30 -8.21 8.02
N SER A 418 30.49 -6.91 7.84
CA SER A 418 30.83 -5.97 8.91
C SER A 418 29.74 -5.89 9.98
N GLN A 419 30.13 -5.58 11.20
CA GLN A 419 29.22 -5.42 12.34
C GLN A 419 29.06 -3.95 12.74
N SER A 420 27.81 -3.54 12.99
CA SER A 420 27.45 -2.21 13.46
C SER A 420 26.75 -2.28 14.83
N PRO A 421 26.90 -1.27 15.70
CA PRO A 421 26.13 -1.18 16.94
C PRO A 421 24.65 -0.97 16.65
N VAL A 422 23.79 -1.70 17.37
CA VAL A 422 22.32 -1.65 17.37
C VAL A 422 21.85 -1.41 18.79
N TRP A 423 20.80 -0.64 18.97
CA TRP A 423 20.18 -0.39 20.27
C TRP A 423 19.01 -1.37 20.47
N ASP A 424 19.13 -2.28 21.45
CA ASP A 424 18.10 -3.30 21.73
C ASP A 424 17.11 -2.91 22.85
N GLY A 425 17.15 -1.64 23.29
CA GLY A 425 16.34 -1.13 24.39
C GLY A 425 17.01 -1.26 25.77
N GLN A 426 17.96 -2.19 25.94
CA GLN A 426 18.69 -2.39 27.20
C GLN A 426 20.17 -1.98 27.08
N GLY A 427 20.76 -2.14 25.90
CA GLY A 427 22.15 -1.78 25.63
C GLY A 427 22.52 -1.81 24.16
N LEU A 428 23.81 -1.63 23.89
CA LEU A 428 24.37 -1.75 22.55
C LEU A 428 24.75 -3.20 22.26
N GLN A 429 24.40 -3.67 21.06
CA GLN A 429 24.79 -4.99 20.57
C GLN A 429 25.38 -4.90 19.16
N PRO A 430 26.45 -5.65 18.84
CA PRO A 430 26.95 -5.74 17.48
C PRO A 430 26.03 -6.65 16.64
N ARG A 431 25.71 -6.21 15.43
CA ARG A 431 24.94 -7.01 14.45
C ARG A 431 25.56 -6.85 13.07
N ALA A 432 25.55 -7.94 12.30
CA ALA A 432 25.97 -7.92 10.91
C ALA A 432 25.06 -6.99 10.09
N ILE A 433 25.68 -6.20 9.21
CA ILE A 433 24.98 -5.27 8.34
C ILE A 433 25.32 -5.49 6.86
N GLY A 434 24.36 -5.17 6.00
CA GLY A 434 24.55 -4.96 4.57
C GLY A 434 23.95 -3.62 4.16
N MET A 435 24.44 -3.01 3.09
CA MET A 435 23.99 -1.70 2.64
C MET A 435 23.53 -1.76 1.19
N ARG A 436 22.29 -1.36 0.92
CA ARG A 436 21.83 -1.12 -0.45
C ARG A 436 22.01 0.35 -0.81
N VAL A 437 22.76 0.61 -1.88
CA VAL A 437 23.00 1.94 -2.44
C VAL A 437 22.24 2.08 -3.75
N TYR A 438 21.77 3.29 -4.06
CA TYR A 438 20.96 3.57 -5.24
C TYR A 438 21.65 4.58 -6.16
N ALA A 439 21.54 4.38 -7.46
CA ALA A 439 21.97 5.33 -8.48
C ALA A 439 20.84 5.63 -9.46
N VAL A 440 20.79 6.85 -9.95
CA VAL A 440 19.84 7.29 -10.96
C VAL A 440 20.59 7.80 -12.18
N ALA A 441 20.09 7.50 -13.37
CA ALA A 441 20.61 8.08 -14.59
C ALA A 441 20.51 9.62 -14.54
N SER A 442 21.40 10.29 -15.25
CA SER A 442 21.48 11.74 -15.36
C SER A 442 22.12 12.10 -16.70
N ARG A 443 22.07 13.38 -17.08
CA ARG A 443 22.67 13.85 -18.35
C ARG A 443 24.19 13.55 -18.46
N ASP A 444 24.90 13.53 -17.34
CA ASP A 444 26.36 13.39 -17.28
C ASP A 444 26.81 12.00 -16.77
N GLY A 445 25.92 10.99 -16.79
CA GLY A 445 26.19 9.63 -16.27
C GLY A 445 25.22 9.26 -15.16
N TYR A 446 25.72 8.74 -14.03
CA TYR A 446 24.87 8.32 -12.90
C TYR A 446 25.11 9.15 -11.64
N ARG A 447 24.02 9.53 -10.99
CA ARG A 447 24.04 10.19 -9.68
C ARG A 447 23.69 9.18 -8.60
N VAL A 448 24.60 9.00 -7.65
CA VAL A 448 24.39 8.10 -6.51
C VAL A 448 23.70 8.85 -5.36
N LEU A 449 22.71 8.20 -4.74
CA LEU A 449 22.04 8.67 -3.53
C LEU A 449 23.09 8.76 -2.40
N PRO A 450 23.35 9.93 -1.78
CA PRO A 450 24.37 10.06 -0.71
C PRO A 450 23.88 9.45 0.61
N GLY A 451 23.85 8.12 0.64
CA GLY A 451 23.28 7.26 1.67
C GLY A 451 22.77 5.95 1.06
N GLY A 452 21.97 5.23 1.84
CA GLY A 452 21.43 3.94 1.42
C GLY A 452 20.46 3.39 2.43
N LEU A 453 20.00 2.18 2.16
CA LEU A 453 19.26 1.39 3.12
C LEU A 453 20.23 0.39 3.76
N THR A 454 20.66 0.68 4.99
CA THR A 454 21.41 -0.32 5.78
C THR A 454 20.42 -1.29 6.42
N ARG A 455 20.66 -2.58 6.18
CA ARG A 455 19.88 -3.69 6.74
C ARG A 455 20.68 -4.35 7.85
N VAL A 456 19.99 -4.77 8.91
CA VAL A 456 20.55 -5.36 10.11
C VAL A 456 20.05 -6.78 10.25
N ALA A 457 20.95 -7.73 10.52
CA ALA A 457 20.58 -9.11 10.80
C ALA A 457 19.67 -9.22 12.03
N GLY A 458 18.58 -10.00 11.92
CA GLY A 458 17.58 -10.15 13.00
C GLY A 458 18.08 -10.96 14.21
N GLN A 459 19.05 -11.86 14.02
CA GLN A 459 19.67 -12.66 15.07
C GLN A 459 21.17 -12.36 15.20
N ALA A 460 21.71 -12.52 16.41
CA ALA A 460 23.14 -12.42 16.64
C ALA A 460 23.87 -13.56 15.90
N GLY A 461 24.91 -13.22 15.13
CA GLY A 461 25.68 -14.20 14.36
C GLY A 461 25.06 -14.63 13.02
N ALA A 462 23.91 -14.08 12.62
CA ALA A 462 23.35 -14.36 11.31
C ALA A 462 24.19 -13.71 10.19
N GLU A 463 24.66 -14.53 9.26
CA GLU A 463 25.55 -14.14 8.15
C GLU A 463 24.80 -13.76 6.86
N VAL A 464 23.48 -13.95 6.82
CA VAL A 464 22.63 -13.56 5.70
C VAL A 464 21.70 -12.43 6.12
N VAL A 465 21.88 -11.26 5.51
CA VAL A 465 20.98 -10.11 5.66
C VAL A 465 20.06 -10.08 4.43
N SER A 466 18.82 -10.54 4.59
CA SER A 466 17.78 -10.48 3.54
C SER A 466 16.63 -9.58 3.97
N MET A 467 15.99 -8.94 2.98
CA MET A 467 14.76 -8.15 3.17
C MET A 467 13.61 -9.05 3.66
N GLN A 468 13.55 -10.30 3.17
CA GLN A 468 12.47 -11.26 3.44
C GLN A 468 12.56 -11.95 4.81
N ARG A 469 13.74 -11.94 5.47
CA ARG A 469 13.99 -12.71 6.71
C ARG A 469 13.86 -11.90 8.01
N GLY A 470 13.06 -10.83 8.01
CA GLY A 470 12.64 -10.15 9.25
C GLY A 470 13.76 -9.39 10.00
N GLY A 471 14.77 -8.90 9.29
CA GLY A 471 15.81 -8.02 9.87
C GLY A 471 15.35 -6.56 10.05
N GLY A 472 16.01 -5.83 10.96
CA GLY A 472 15.82 -4.39 11.14
C GLY A 472 16.50 -3.56 10.07
N SER A 473 16.27 -2.25 10.08
CA SER A 473 16.94 -1.29 9.21
C SER A 473 17.61 -0.16 10.00
N LYS A 474 18.57 0.50 9.36
CA LYS A 474 19.27 1.69 9.84
C LYS A 474 19.26 2.75 8.74
N ASP A 475 19.18 4.01 9.14
CA ASP A 475 19.55 5.11 8.25
C ASP A 475 21.08 5.11 8.03
N THR A 476 21.53 5.38 6.81
CA THR A 476 22.95 5.53 6.49
C THR A 476 23.28 7.01 6.33
N TRP A 477 24.10 7.56 7.23
CA TRP A 477 24.55 8.95 7.17
C TRP A 477 25.90 9.05 6.48
N VAL A 478 25.88 9.68 5.31
CA VAL A 478 27.11 10.14 4.65
C VAL A 478 27.46 11.51 5.21
N LEU A 479 28.64 11.57 5.82
CA LEU A 479 29.20 12.77 6.41
C LEU A 479 29.88 13.62 5.33
N GLY A 480 30.05 14.92 5.58
CA GLY A 480 30.84 15.79 4.69
C GLY A 480 30.27 17.19 4.51
N GLU A 481 30.95 18.00 3.69
CA GLU A 481 30.42 19.31 3.32
C GLU A 481 29.26 19.15 2.33
N ARG A 482 28.17 19.87 2.59
CA ARG A 482 27.01 19.90 1.70
C ARG A 482 27.44 20.53 0.38
N ALA A 483 27.49 19.74 -0.69
CA ALA A 483 27.84 20.24 -2.01
C ALA A 483 26.86 21.35 -2.46
N GLN A 484 27.33 22.29 -3.29
CA GLN A 484 26.47 23.30 -3.92
C GLN A 484 25.31 22.62 -4.66
N GLY A 485 24.07 22.99 -4.33
CA GLY A 485 22.85 22.38 -4.90
C GLY A 485 22.24 21.23 -4.11
N GLN A 486 22.85 20.81 -2.98
CA GLN A 486 22.20 19.99 -1.95
C GLN A 486 21.32 20.88 -1.07
N GLU A 487 20.14 21.23 -1.56
CA GLU A 487 19.11 21.84 -0.72
C GLU A 487 18.29 20.73 -0.04
N PRO A 488 17.69 21.00 1.14
CA PRO A 488 16.61 20.16 1.65
C PRO A 488 15.54 20.02 0.56
N TRP A 489 14.73 18.96 0.62
CA TRP A 489 13.60 18.83 -0.30
C TRP A 489 12.69 20.04 -0.20
N HIS A 490 12.85 20.98 -1.12
CA HIS A 490 11.99 22.12 -1.29
C HIS A 490 11.42 22.00 -2.69
N TRP A 491 10.10 22.00 -2.79
CA TRP A 491 9.38 22.20 -4.03
C TRP A 491 9.69 23.63 -4.52
N SER A 492 10.87 23.84 -5.11
CA SER A 492 11.46 25.16 -5.32
C SER A 492 11.11 25.77 -6.67
N LYS A 493 10.17 25.18 -7.42
CA LYS A 493 9.56 25.88 -8.56
C LYS A 493 8.49 26.84 -8.01
N PRO A 494 8.67 28.18 -8.11
CA PRO A 494 7.60 29.10 -7.80
C PRO A 494 6.43 28.83 -8.76
N LEU A 495 5.28 28.45 -8.20
CA LEU A 495 4.07 28.23 -8.98
C LEU A 495 3.44 29.58 -9.33
N GLY A 496 3.14 29.78 -10.61
CA GLY A 496 2.36 30.91 -11.08
C GLY A 496 0.85 30.65 -11.02
N VAL A 497 0.04 31.67 -11.29
CA VAL A 497 -1.44 31.55 -11.33
C VAL A 497 -1.89 30.47 -12.33
N ARG A 498 -1.13 30.27 -13.42
CA ARG A 498 -1.42 29.27 -14.46
C ARG A 498 -1.12 27.83 -14.02
N ASP A 499 -0.29 27.65 -12.99
CA ASP A 499 0.06 26.33 -12.45
C ASP A 499 -0.90 25.90 -11.32
N LEU A 500 -1.88 26.74 -10.95
CA LEU A 500 -2.83 26.44 -9.88
C LEU A 500 -3.82 25.36 -10.32
N ILE A 501 -3.66 24.17 -9.74
CA ILE A 501 -4.59 23.05 -9.89
C ILE A 501 -5.64 23.14 -8.77
N ARG A 502 -6.92 23.28 -9.14
CA ARG A 502 -8.06 23.43 -8.19
C ARG A 502 -8.86 22.14 -7.98
N SER A 503 -8.62 21.15 -8.80
CA SER A 503 -9.25 19.82 -8.81
C SER A 503 -8.21 18.83 -9.29
N ASP A 504 -8.11 17.66 -8.67
CA ASP A 504 -7.13 16.62 -9.04
C ASP A 504 -7.47 16.06 -10.43
N PRO A 505 -6.72 16.39 -11.48
CA PRO A 505 -7.06 15.94 -12.83
C PRO A 505 -6.66 14.48 -13.08
N TYR A 506 -5.92 13.87 -12.15
CA TYR A 506 -5.34 12.53 -12.31
C TYR A 506 -6.02 11.49 -11.42
N LEU A 507 -7.21 11.81 -10.88
CA LEU A 507 -7.93 10.92 -9.98
C LEU A 507 -8.40 9.65 -10.71
N PRO A 508 -7.85 8.45 -10.41
CA PRO A 508 -8.21 7.23 -11.13
C PRO A 508 -9.63 6.77 -10.78
N SER A 509 -10.37 6.26 -11.77
CA SER A 509 -11.75 5.77 -11.57
C SER A 509 -11.87 4.72 -10.46
N ARG A 510 -10.90 3.79 -10.36
CA ARG A 510 -10.87 2.77 -9.30
C ARG A 510 -10.72 3.37 -7.90
N VAL A 511 -9.95 4.43 -7.74
CA VAL A 511 -9.79 5.11 -6.42
C VAL A 511 -11.13 5.70 -6.00
N VAL A 512 -11.87 6.27 -6.94
CA VAL A 512 -13.19 6.87 -6.70
C VAL A 512 -14.23 5.80 -6.39
N GLU A 513 -14.20 4.69 -7.12
CA GLU A 513 -15.02 3.51 -6.82
C GLU A 513 -14.77 3.00 -5.40
N ASN A 514 -13.51 2.85 -5.00
CA ASN A 514 -13.19 2.39 -3.64
C ASN A 514 -13.57 3.42 -2.58
N LEU A 515 -13.51 4.73 -2.85
CA LEU A 515 -14.01 5.76 -1.95
C LEU A 515 -15.54 5.72 -1.82
N PHE A 516 -16.25 5.50 -2.93
CA PHE A 516 -17.70 5.31 -2.95
C PHE A 516 -18.11 4.10 -2.10
N TRP A 517 -17.47 2.93 -2.32
CA TRP A 517 -17.72 1.73 -1.53
C TRP A 517 -17.25 1.84 -0.09
N PHE A 518 -16.14 2.53 0.19
CA PHE A 518 -15.72 2.86 1.55
C PHE A 518 -16.81 3.64 2.29
N GLY A 519 -17.42 4.64 1.64
CA GLY A 519 -18.58 5.35 2.17
C GLY A 519 -19.74 4.40 2.48
N ARG A 520 -20.15 3.58 1.50
CA ARG A 520 -21.23 2.61 1.67
C ARG A 520 -20.98 1.62 2.82
N TYR A 521 -19.81 1.00 2.87
CA TYR A 521 -19.48 0.04 3.93
C TYR A 521 -19.35 0.70 5.30
N SER A 522 -18.85 1.94 5.37
CA SER A 522 -18.79 2.70 6.63
C SER A 522 -20.19 2.93 7.19
N GLU A 523 -21.14 3.30 6.33
CA GLU A 523 -22.52 3.53 6.74
C GLU A 523 -23.24 2.22 7.08
N ARG A 524 -23.05 1.18 6.27
CA ARG A 524 -23.61 -0.16 6.53
C ARG A 524 -23.13 -0.74 7.86
N CYS A 525 -21.86 -0.52 8.23
CA CYS A 525 -21.35 -0.91 9.53
C CYS A 525 -22.01 -0.14 10.68
N ASP A 526 -22.28 1.17 10.52
CA ASP A 526 -22.98 1.97 11.53
C ASP A 526 -24.43 1.51 11.69
N ASP A 527 -25.15 1.38 10.58
CA ASP A 527 -26.54 0.91 10.53
C ASP A 527 -26.69 -0.49 11.15
N GLY A 528 -25.82 -1.43 10.75
CA GLY A 528 -25.79 -2.79 11.29
C GLY A 528 -25.45 -2.84 12.77
N ALA A 529 -24.44 -2.07 13.20
CA ALA A 529 -24.07 -2.01 14.62
C ALA A 529 -25.21 -1.46 15.48
N ARG A 530 -25.95 -0.44 15.01
CA ARG A 530 -27.15 0.09 15.71
C ARG A 530 -28.26 -0.95 15.80
N LEU A 531 -28.58 -1.62 14.69
CA LEU A 531 -29.64 -2.63 14.68
C LEU A 531 -29.30 -3.82 15.60
N LEU A 532 -28.05 -4.29 15.56
CA LEU A 532 -27.58 -5.38 16.41
C LEU A 532 -27.53 -4.97 17.88
N ARG A 533 -27.23 -3.69 18.18
CA ARG A 533 -27.29 -3.15 19.53
C ARG A 533 -28.72 -3.18 20.07
N VAL A 534 -29.67 -2.66 19.31
CA VAL A 534 -31.11 -2.72 19.66
C VAL A 534 -31.55 -4.16 19.90
N LEU A 535 -31.19 -5.08 19.00
CA LEU A 535 -31.54 -6.50 19.14
C LEU A 535 -30.96 -7.13 20.42
N LEU A 536 -29.71 -6.81 20.77
CA LEU A 536 -29.06 -7.30 21.99
C LEU A 536 -29.67 -6.69 23.25
N GLU A 537 -29.93 -5.38 23.26
CA GLU A 537 -30.56 -4.69 24.41
C GLU A 537 -31.96 -5.27 24.67
N GLN A 538 -32.79 -5.42 23.64
CA GLN A 538 -34.12 -6.02 23.77
C GLN A 538 -34.09 -7.49 24.22
N TYR A 539 -33.01 -8.21 23.93
CA TYR A 539 -32.81 -9.59 24.39
C TYR A 539 -32.31 -9.65 25.84
N VAL A 540 -31.38 -8.76 26.22
CA VAL A 540 -30.76 -8.73 27.55
C VAL A 540 -31.71 -8.17 28.61
N ASP A 541 -32.57 -7.21 28.26
CA ASP A 541 -33.61 -6.66 29.14
C ASP A 541 -34.79 -7.65 29.37
N ASP A 542 -34.57 -8.94 29.11
CA ASP A 542 -35.44 -10.10 29.43
C ASP A 542 -36.88 -10.02 28.87
N GLY A 543 -37.06 -9.37 27.72
CA GLY A 543 -38.33 -9.41 26.98
C GLY A 543 -39.51 -8.82 27.73
N ASP A 544 -39.30 -7.76 28.52
CA ASP A 544 -40.37 -7.00 29.18
C ASP A 544 -41.49 -6.59 28.19
N ASP A 545 -41.16 -6.49 26.88
CA ASP A 545 -42.11 -6.36 25.77
C ASP A 545 -41.84 -7.37 24.62
N PRO A 546 -42.57 -8.50 24.58
CA PRO A 546 -42.41 -9.50 23.51
C PRO A 546 -42.71 -8.98 22.11
N LEU A 547 -43.56 -7.95 21.98
CA LEU A 547 -43.97 -7.41 20.69
C LEU A 547 -42.88 -6.49 20.13
N ALA A 548 -42.23 -5.70 20.98
CA ALA A 548 -41.07 -4.90 20.60
C ALA A 548 -39.89 -5.77 20.15
N LEU A 549 -39.60 -6.85 20.89
CA LEU A 549 -38.57 -7.83 20.50
C LEU A 549 -38.93 -8.51 19.17
N GLN A 550 -40.18 -8.96 19.00
CA GLN A 550 -40.63 -9.56 17.74
C GLN A 550 -40.50 -8.61 16.55
N ALA A 551 -40.80 -7.32 16.74
CA ALA A 551 -40.66 -6.31 15.71
C ALA A 551 -39.18 -6.08 15.32
N ALA A 552 -38.27 -6.06 16.30
CA ALA A 552 -36.84 -5.94 16.05
C ALA A 552 -36.28 -7.18 15.31
N LEU A 553 -36.69 -8.40 15.72
CA LEU A 553 -36.30 -9.64 15.06
C LEU A 553 -36.80 -9.70 13.61
N ALA A 554 -38.06 -9.35 13.38
CA ALA A 554 -38.64 -9.30 12.04
C ALA A 554 -37.91 -8.30 11.14
N LEU A 555 -37.51 -7.15 11.69
CA LEU A 555 -36.69 -6.17 11.00
C LEU A 555 -35.30 -6.74 10.64
N GLY A 556 -34.62 -7.38 11.59
CA GLY A 556 -33.33 -8.04 11.36
C GLY A 556 -33.39 -9.12 10.28
N GLU A 557 -34.46 -9.91 10.25
CA GLU A 557 -34.69 -10.95 9.23
C GLU A 557 -34.96 -10.34 7.84
N GLN A 558 -35.83 -9.33 7.74
CA GLN A 558 -36.20 -8.71 6.48
C GLN A 558 -35.05 -7.91 5.86
N THR A 559 -34.21 -7.29 6.68
CA THR A 559 -33.03 -6.54 6.24
C THR A 559 -31.80 -7.43 6.01
N GLY A 560 -31.87 -8.72 6.37
CA GLY A 560 -30.78 -9.68 6.19
C GLY A 560 -29.67 -9.61 7.26
N TRP A 561 -29.81 -8.78 8.29
CA TRP A 561 -28.83 -8.69 9.39
C TRP A 561 -28.91 -9.87 10.34
N LEU A 562 -30.09 -10.47 10.53
CA LEU A 562 -30.29 -11.62 11.43
C LEU A 562 -30.39 -12.92 10.62
N PRO A 563 -29.42 -13.85 10.72
CA PRO A 563 -29.47 -15.11 10.00
C PRO A 563 -30.59 -16.02 10.51
N PRO A 564 -31.04 -17.02 9.72
CA PRO A 564 -32.00 -18.02 10.19
C PRO A 564 -31.38 -18.93 11.25
N GLY A 565 -32.17 -19.44 12.19
CA GLY A 565 -31.70 -20.38 13.21
C GLY A 565 -32.74 -20.65 14.30
N GLU A 566 -32.46 -21.64 15.16
CA GLU A 566 -33.39 -22.02 16.24
C GLU A 566 -33.20 -21.17 17.51
N ARG A 567 -31.96 -20.91 17.91
CA ARG A 567 -31.64 -20.16 19.13
C ARG A 567 -31.23 -18.74 18.82
N LEU A 568 -31.92 -17.77 19.43
CA LEU A 568 -31.66 -16.35 19.18
C LEU A 568 -30.23 -15.94 19.54
N GLU A 569 -29.68 -16.43 20.65
CA GLU A 569 -28.29 -16.15 21.03
C GLU A 569 -27.29 -16.57 19.95
N GLU A 570 -27.44 -17.78 19.39
CA GLU A 570 -26.58 -18.28 18.32
C GLU A 570 -26.72 -17.44 17.04
N ARG A 571 -27.94 -17.02 16.71
CA ARG A 571 -28.22 -16.14 15.56
C ARG A 571 -27.59 -14.76 15.73
N LEU A 572 -27.64 -14.18 16.93
CA LEU A 572 -27.03 -12.87 17.23
C LEU A 572 -25.50 -12.94 17.19
N ARG A 573 -24.91 -14.02 17.72
CA ARG A 573 -23.47 -14.27 17.62
C ARG A 573 -23.04 -14.41 16.16
N GLU A 574 -23.78 -15.17 15.35
CA GLU A 574 -23.50 -15.32 13.91
C GLU A 574 -23.66 -13.99 13.15
N ALA A 575 -24.67 -13.18 13.49
CA ALA A 575 -24.85 -11.84 12.90
C ALA A 575 -23.68 -10.89 13.20
N LEU A 576 -23.05 -11.01 14.38
CA LEU A 576 -21.93 -10.17 14.77
C LEU A 576 -20.57 -10.69 14.26
N LEU A 577 -20.32 -11.98 14.49
CA LEU A 577 -19.01 -12.62 14.38
C LEU A 577 -18.94 -13.73 13.33
N GLY A 578 -20.04 -14.04 12.64
CA GLY A 578 -20.09 -15.12 11.65
C GLY A 578 -19.14 -14.88 10.48
N ASP A 579 -18.28 -15.86 10.20
CA ASP A 579 -17.37 -15.82 9.04
C ASP A 579 -18.07 -16.28 7.75
N GLU A 580 -19.11 -17.11 7.87
CA GLU A 580 -19.86 -17.65 6.72
C GLU A 580 -21.05 -16.76 6.32
N TRP A 581 -21.59 -15.97 7.26
CA TRP A 581 -22.70 -15.06 6.98
C TRP A 581 -22.23 -13.78 6.25
N PRO A 582 -22.60 -13.56 4.97
CA PRO A 582 -22.05 -12.46 4.16
C PRO A 582 -22.46 -11.05 4.62
N TYR A 583 -23.50 -10.98 5.47
CA TYR A 583 -24.02 -9.73 6.04
C TYR A 583 -23.60 -9.55 7.50
N SER A 584 -22.75 -10.41 8.05
CA SER A 584 -22.28 -10.23 9.43
C SER A 584 -21.57 -8.89 9.60
N LEU A 585 -21.61 -8.35 10.82
CA LEU A 585 -20.90 -7.11 11.13
C LEU A 585 -19.40 -7.27 10.87
N ARG A 586 -18.80 -8.39 11.27
CA ARG A 586 -17.42 -8.76 10.94
C ARG A 586 -17.14 -8.70 9.44
N SER A 587 -17.96 -9.37 8.61
CA SER A 587 -17.79 -9.36 7.15
C SER A 587 -17.84 -7.94 6.56
N ASN A 588 -18.75 -7.10 7.06
CA ASN A 588 -18.84 -5.71 6.59
C ASN A 588 -17.66 -4.85 7.07
N LEU A 589 -17.16 -5.03 8.30
CA LEU A 589 -15.95 -4.37 8.79
C LEU A 589 -14.71 -4.77 7.96
N GLN A 590 -14.60 -6.05 7.57
CA GLN A 590 -13.55 -6.52 6.67
C GLN A 590 -13.64 -5.86 5.28
N ARG A 591 -14.85 -5.70 4.72
CA ARG A 591 -15.07 -4.98 3.45
C ARG A 591 -14.75 -3.48 3.54
N LEU A 592 -15.08 -2.85 4.67
CA LEU A 592 -14.70 -1.47 4.97
C LEU A 592 -13.17 -1.32 5.00
N GLN A 593 -12.48 -2.19 5.75
CA GLN A 593 -11.02 -2.22 5.83
C GLN A 593 -10.38 -2.49 4.46
N TRP A 594 -10.94 -3.43 3.69
CA TRP A 594 -10.49 -3.71 2.33
C TRP A 594 -10.56 -2.45 1.46
N SER A 595 -11.73 -1.81 1.38
CA SER A 595 -11.93 -0.60 0.57
C SER A 595 -11.03 0.54 1.02
N ALA A 596 -10.88 0.73 2.34
CA ALA A 596 -10.00 1.74 2.92
C ALA A 596 -8.53 1.55 2.53
N SER A 597 -8.05 0.31 2.54
CA SER A 597 -6.66 0.00 2.19
C SER A 597 -6.31 0.32 0.73
N GLN A 598 -7.29 0.23 -0.18
CA GLN A 598 -7.14 0.60 -1.60
C GLN A 598 -6.98 2.11 -1.77
N VAL A 599 -7.50 2.90 -0.82
CA VAL A 599 -7.53 4.37 -0.88
C VAL A 599 -6.78 5.02 0.27
N ARG A 600 -5.85 4.30 0.92
CA ARG A 600 -4.92 4.84 1.94
C ARG A 600 -4.26 6.14 1.49
N GLY A 601 -4.00 6.25 0.18
CA GLY A 601 -3.45 7.44 -0.46
C GLY A 601 -4.28 8.72 -0.26
N LYS A 602 -5.59 8.60 -0.07
CA LYS A 602 -6.58 9.68 -0.02
C LYS A 602 -7.19 9.92 1.35
N LEU A 603 -7.01 8.99 2.30
CA LEU A 603 -7.46 9.16 3.68
C LEU A 603 -6.48 10.05 4.46
N SER A 604 -7.01 10.88 5.36
CA SER A 604 -6.19 11.62 6.34
C SER A 604 -5.48 10.66 7.29
N GLN A 605 -4.46 11.15 7.99
CA GLN A 605 -3.72 10.34 8.96
C GLN A 605 -4.64 9.87 10.10
N GLU A 606 -5.51 10.77 10.56
CA GLU A 606 -6.51 10.56 11.60
C GLU A 606 -7.55 9.52 11.16
N ASN A 607 -8.06 9.61 9.92
CA ASN A 607 -8.94 8.59 9.35
C ASN A 607 -8.29 7.21 9.34
N TRP A 608 -7.01 7.12 8.97
CA TRP A 608 -6.30 5.84 8.95
C TRP A 608 -6.09 5.28 10.36
N GLN A 609 -5.77 6.12 11.34
CA GLN A 609 -5.61 5.70 12.74
C GLN A 609 -6.92 5.13 13.30
N ALA A 610 -8.05 5.80 13.07
CA ALA A 610 -9.37 5.30 13.48
C ALA A 610 -9.68 3.92 12.89
N LEU A 611 -9.30 3.68 11.63
CA LEU A 611 -9.47 2.36 10.99
C LEU A 611 -8.58 1.27 11.62
N VAL A 612 -7.35 1.60 11.96
CA VAL A 612 -6.43 0.65 12.63
C VAL A 612 -6.94 0.31 14.04
N GLU A 613 -7.48 1.28 14.76
CA GLU A 613 -8.11 1.04 16.06
C GLU A 613 -9.35 0.16 15.93
N LEU A 614 -10.23 0.44 14.97
CA LEU A 614 -11.39 -0.40 14.66
C LEU A 614 -10.99 -1.83 14.30
N GLN A 615 -9.91 -2.01 13.53
CA GLN A 615 -9.39 -3.34 13.21
C GLN A 615 -8.90 -4.08 14.46
N ARG A 616 -8.16 -3.39 15.34
CA ARG A 616 -7.67 -3.98 16.58
C ARG A 616 -8.80 -4.40 17.50
N GLU A 617 -9.85 -3.58 17.62
CA GLU A 617 -11.04 -3.91 18.41
C GLU A 617 -11.79 -5.13 17.82
N ALA A 618 -11.95 -5.18 16.50
CA ALA A 618 -12.59 -6.31 15.84
C ALA A 618 -11.80 -7.63 16.01
N GLN A 619 -10.47 -7.57 15.96
CA GLN A 619 -9.60 -8.74 16.18
C GLN A 619 -9.62 -9.23 17.63
N ALA A 620 -9.75 -8.34 18.60
CA ALA A 620 -9.84 -8.71 20.01
C ALA A 620 -11.05 -9.61 20.33
N LEU A 621 -12.09 -9.58 19.48
CA LEU A 621 -13.30 -10.38 19.57
C LEU A 621 -13.25 -11.74 18.86
N GLU A 622 -12.12 -12.11 18.26
CA GLU A 622 -12.01 -13.39 17.55
C GLU A 622 -12.08 -14.61 18.48
N SER A 623 -12.02 -14.42 19.81
CA SER A 623 -12.29 -15.49 20.78
C SER A 623 -13.78 -15.85 20.82
N ARG A 624 -14.11 -17.11 20.49
CA ARG A 624 -15.50 -17.65 20.47
C ARG A 624 -16.23 -17.65 21.83
N ASP A 625 -15.53 -17.29 22.92
CA ASP A 625 -16.06 -17.35 24.29
C ASP A 625 -16.63 -16.02 24.79
N SER A 626 -16.67 -14.95 23.97
CA SER A 626 -17.26 -13.68 24.41
C SER A 626 -18.74 -13.83 24.76
N ASP A 627 -19.11 -13.25 25.90
CA ASP A 627 -20.50 -13.20 26.35
C ASP A 627 -21.28 -12.06 25.63
N LEU A 628 -22.60 -12.05 25.77
CA LEU A 628 -23.45 -11.04 25.12
C LEU A 628 -23.23 -9.62 25.66
N GLY A 629 -22.80 -9.48 26.91
CA GLY A 629 -22.48 -8.18 27.50
C GLY A 629 -21.21 -7.57 26.91
N GLU A 630 -20.17 -8.39 26.70
CA GLU A 630 -18.95 -8.00 25.99
C GLU A 630 -19.23 -7.58 24.55
N LEU A 631 -20.14 -8.28 23.86
CA LEU A 631 -20.57 -7.93 22.50
C LEU A 631 -21.33 -6.60 22.45
N LEU A 632 -22.19 -6.35 23.45
CA LEU A 632 -22.91 -5.08 23.56
C LEU A 632 -21.96 -3.90 23.82
N ASP A 633 -20.99 -4.09 24.72
CA ASP A 633 -19.95 -3.11 25.03
C ASP A 633 -19.03 -2.85 23.82
N PHE A 634 -18.72 -3.88 23.04
CA PHE A 634 -18.06 -3.72 21.75
C PHE A 634 -18.86 -2.86 20.77
N LEU A 635 -20.16 -3.12 20.59
CA LEU A 635 -20.99 -2.32 19.69
C LEU A 635 -21.00 -0.84 20.08
N ASN A 636 -21.03 -0.54 21.37
CA ASN A 636 -20.96 0.83 21.87
C ASN A 636 -19.64 1.52 21.54
N ARG A 637 -18.50 0.84 21.70
CA ARG A 637 -17.20 1.37 21.27
C ARG A 637 -17.10 1.52 19.75
N LEU A 638 -17.57 0.51 19.00
CA LEU A 638 -17.54 0.51 17.55
C LEU A 638 -18.31 1.72 16.97
N LEU A 639 -19.50 2.01 17.51
CA LEU A 639 -20.29 3.17 17.08
C LEU A 639 -19.56 4.50 17.34
N LEU A 640 -18.80 4.62 18.44
CA LEU A 640 -17.96 5.79 18.68
C LEU A 640 -16.83 5.90 17.63
N GLN A 641 -16.19 4.80 17.28
CA GLN A 641 -15.13 4.77 16.28
C GLN A 641 -15.65 5.07 14.85
N LEU A 642 -16.81 4.54 14.47
CA LEU A 642 -17.48 4.84 13.20
C LEU A 642 -17.92 6.31 13.12
N ALA A 643 -18.36 6.88 14.25
CA ALA A 643 -18.64 8.31 14.35
C ALA A 643 -17.37 9.16 14.18
N ALA A 644 -16.25 8.75 14.79
CA ALA A 644 -14.96 9.43 14.62
C ALA A 644 -14.48 9.39 13.16
N LEU A 645 -14.53 8.22 12.52
CA LEU A 645 -14.21 8.04 11.09
C LEU A 645 -15.05 8.98 10.21
N THR A 646 -16.33 9.14 10.54
CA THR A 646 -17.23 10.06 9.84
C THR A 646 -16.83 11.52 10.05
N GLY A 647 -16.49 11.90 11.28
CA GLY A 647 -16.05 13.26 11.62
C GLY A 647 -14.78 13.65 10.85
N PHE A 648 -13.76 12.78 10.87
CA PHE A 648 -12.51 13.01 10.14
C PHE A 648 -12.72 13.11 8.63
N ALA A 649 -13.62 12.30 8.05
CA ALA A 649 -13.97 12.42 6.64
C ALA A 649 -14.68 13.76 6.29
N LEU A 650 -15.40 14.37 7.23
CA LEU A 650 -16.08 15.65 7.03
C LEU A 650 -15.17 16.87 7.21
N ASP A 651 -14.21 16.78 8.15
CA ASP A 651 -13.39 17.91 8.59
C ASP A 651 -11.97 17.92 7.99
N ASP A 652 -11.34 16.75 7.80
CA ASP A 652 -9.92 16.65 7.41
C ASP A 652 -9.69 16.33 5.93
N MET A 653 -10.74 15.95 5.20
CA MET A 653 -10.64 15.68 3.77
C MET A 653 -10.98 16.92 2.94
N THR A 654 -10.22 17.15 1.87
CA THR A 654 -10.58 18.14 0.86
C THR A 654 -11.83 17.70 0.13
N ARG A 655 -12.78 18.61 -0.11
CA ARG A 655 -14.07 18.33 -0.78
C ARG A 655 -13.92 18.21 -2.31
N ASP A 656 -12.98 17.38 -2.74
CA ASP A 656 -12.75 17.00 -4.12
C ASP A 656 -13.78 15.98 -4.61
N ASP A 657 -13.64 15.54 -5.86
CA ASP A 657 -14.59 14.58 -6.45
C ASP A 657 -14.56 13.22 -5.72
N GLY A 658 -13.40 12.78 -5.23
CA GLY A 658 -13.28 11.56 -4.42
C GLY A 658 -14.12 11.64 -3.13
N TRP A 659 -14.03 12.76 -2.41
CA TRP A 659 -14.86 13.01 -1.24
C TRP A 659 -16.36 13.05 -1.57
N ARG A 660 -16.75 13.65 -2.70
CA ARG A 660 -18.16 13.69 -3.13
C ARG A 660 -18.72 12.30 -3.36
N PHE A 661 -17.98 11.42 -4.03
CA PHE A 661 -18.39 10.03 -4.24
C PHE A 661 -18.43 9.24 -2.94
N LEU A 662 -17.47 9.45 -2.02
CA LEU A 662 -17.53 8.86 -0.67
C LEU A 662 -18.83 9.26 0.05
N MET A 663 -19.12 10.55 0.09
CA MET A 663 -20.33 11.05 0.76
C MET A 663 -21.59 10.56 0.05
N LEU A 664 -21.62 10.53 -1.28
CA LEU A 664 -22.75 10.01 -2.04
C LEU A 664 -23.02 8.53 -1.72
N GLY A 665 -21.97 7.70 -1.66
CA GLY A 665 -22.07 6.30 -1.25
C GLY A 665 -22.73 6.16 0.12
N ARG A 666 -22.27 6.93 1.11
CA ARG A 666 -22.90 6.96 2.45
C ARG A 666 -24.38 7.34 2.42
N ARG A 667 -24.72 8.39 1.67
CA ARG A 667 -26.10 8.88 1.57
C ARG A 667 -27.02 7.85 0.94
N ILE A 668 -26.56 7.16 -0.10
CA ILE A 668 -27.32 6.09 -0.76
C ILE A 668 -27.52 4.92 0.21
N GLU A 669 -26.48 4.47 0.91
CA GLU A 669 -26.59 3.36 1.86
C GLU A 669 -27.57 3.69 2.99
N ARG A 670 -27.43 4.85 3.63
CA ARG A 670 -28.34 5.31 4.69
C ARG A 670 -29.78 5.43 4.20
N LEU A 671 -29.98 5.97 2.99
CA LEU A 671 -31.30 6.10 2.40
C LEU A 671 -31.97 4.73 2.23
N GLN A 672 -31.24 3.73 1.72
CA GLN A 672 -31.76 2.37 1.57
C GLN A 672 -32.07 1.75 2.93
N PHE A 673 -31.13 1.81 3.88
CA PHE A 673 -31.32 1.24 5.20
C PHE A 673 -32.54 1.83 5.94
N LEU A 674 -32.68 3.16 5.94
CA LEU A 674 -33.83 3.82 6.57
C LEU A 674 -35.14 3.48 5.86
N ALA A 675 -35.17 3.48 4.52
CA ALA A 675 -36.35 3.16 3.74
C ALA A 675 -36.80 1.71 3.95
N ASP A 676 -35.87 0.77 3.92
CA ASP A 676 -36.15 -0.65 4.14
C ASP A 676 -36.58 -0.92 5.57
N SER A 677 -35.91 -0.30 6.56
CA SER A 677 -36.24 -0.47 7.97
C SER A 677 -37.62 0.07 8.31
N LEU A 678 -37.95 1.26 7.82
CA LEU A 678 -39.26 1.86 8.03
C LEU A 678 -40.35 1.09 7.28
N ALA A 679 -40.10 0.64 6.05
CA ALA A 679 -41.05 -0.20 5.32
C ALA A 679 -41.33 -1.53 6.04
N ALA A 680 -40.29 -2.19 6.54
CA ALA A 680 -40.41 -3.42 7.33
C ALA A 680 -41.20 -3.18 8.63
N PHE A 681 -40.87 -2.10 9.35
CA PHE A 681 -41.54 -1.72 10.59
C PHE A 681 -43.04 -1.43 10.39
N LEU A 682 -43.39 -0.69 9.34
CA LEU A 682 -44.78 -0.32 9.03
C LEU A 682 -45.64 -1.52 8.62
N ARG A 683 -45.04 -2.58 8.07
CA ARG A 683 -45.72 -3.84 7.76
C ARG A 683 -45.88 -4.75 8.98
N GLY A 684 -45.05 -4.55 10.00
CA GLY A 684 -45.05 -5.33 11.23
C GLY A 684 -46.07 -4.88 12.27
N ALA A 685 -46.19 -5.66 13.35
CA ALA A 685 -47.07 -5.34 14.48
C ALA A 685 -46.51 -4.20 15.37
N GLY A 686 -45.21 -3.89 15.26
CA GLY A 686 -44.51 -2.89 16.08
C GLY A 686 -44.98 -1.44 15.85
N ALA A 687 -45.64 -1.14 14.72
CA ALA A 687 -46.13 0.21 14.43
C ALA A 687 -47.14 0.77 15.46
N ARG A 688 -47.74 -0.10 16.27
CA ARG A 688 -48.70 0.27 17.33
C ARG A 688 -48.10 0.21 18.73
N ASP A 689 -46.84 -0.19 18.85
CA ASP A 689 -46.19 -0.45 20.13
C ASP A 689 -45.23 0.65 20.54
N GLN A 690 -45.27 1.02 21.82
CA GLN A 690 -44.53 2.18 22.32
C GLN A 690 -43.03 1.88 22.46
N ALA A 691 -42.66 0.70 22.97
CA ALA A 691 -41.27 0.29 23.09
C ALA A 691 -40.64 0.10 21.69
N ALA A 692 -41.42 -0.42 20.74
CA ALA A 692 -41.01 -0.55 19.36
C ALA A 692 -40.73 0.79 18.67
N LEU A 693 -41.56 1.79 18.92
CA LEU A 693 -41.34 3.16 18.45
C LEU A 693 -40.12 3.83 19.12
N GLU A 694 -39.83 3.48 20.38
CA GLU A 694 -38.66 4.00 21.09
C GLU A 694 -37.36 3.49 20.49
N TRP A 695 -37.20 2.17 20.29
CA TRP A 695 -35.99 1.65 19.66
C TRP A 695 -35.89 2.05 18.18
N LEU A 696 -37.01 2.28 17.48
CA LEU A 696 -36.98 2.80 16.11
C LEU A 696 -36.41 4.23 16.08
N LEU A 697 -36.76 5.07 17.06
CA LEU A 697 -36.14 6.39 17.22
C LEU A 697 -34.66 6.30 17.57
N GLU A 698 -34.24 5.28 18.31
CA GLU A 698 -32.83 5.03 18.58
C GLU A 698 -32.08 4.61 17.31
N LEU A 699 -32.66 3.71 16.51
CA LEU A 699 -32.12 3.29 15.22
C LEU A 699 -31.92 4.49 14.28
N GLY A 700 -32.91 5.40 14.26
CA GLY A 700 -32.83 6.67 13.52
C GLY A 700 -32.08 7.80 14.25
N ASN A 701 -31.33 7.51 15.33
CA ASN A 701 -30.55 8.48 16.13
C ASN A 701 -31.33 9.76 16.49
N SER A 702 -32.63 9.63 16.76
CA SER A 702 -33.60 10.73 16.86
C SER A 702 -34.31 10.77 18.22
N ILE A 703 -33.94 9.90 19.17
CA ILE A 703 -34.57 9.81 20.49
C ILE A 703 -34.47 11.11 21.30
N ILE A 704 -33.30 11.78 21.30
CA ILE A 704 -33.09 13.05 22.02
C ILE A 704 -33.95 14.15 21.39
N THR A 705 -33.95 14.24 20.06
CA THR A 705 -34.76 15.21 19.30
C THR A 705 -36.25 15.01 19.59
N TYR A 706 -36.73 13.77 19.53
CA TYR A 706 -38.11 13.42 19.85
C TYR A 706 -38.51 13.84 21.27
N ARG A 707 -37.72 13.42 22.27
CA ARG A 707 -37.98 13.74 23.68
C ARG A 707 -38.01 15.25 23.91
N SER A 708 -37.11 16.01 23.28
CA SER A 708 -37.09 17.47 23.39
C SER A 708 -38.29 18.17 22.72
N ARG A 709 -38.78 17.64 21.59
CA ARG A 709 -39.82 18.27 20.76
C ARG A 709 -41.22 17.97 21.25
N TYR A 710 -41.48 16.73 21.66
CA TYR A 710 -42.84 16.27 21.99
C TYR A 710 -43.08 16.08 23.50
N LEU A 711 -42.02 15.95 24.32
CA LEU A 711 -42.10 15.76 25.78
C LEU A 711 -43.13 14.68 26.21
N ALA A 712 -43.31 13.67 25.37
CA ALA A 712 -44.34 12.64 25.50
C ALA A 712 -43.76 11.28 25.13
N ALA A 713 -44.52 10.22 25.45
CA ALA A 713 -44.22 8.88 24.98
C ALA A 713 -44.16 8.82 23.43
N PRO A 714 -43.34 7.93 22.84
CA PRO A 714 -43.31 7.70 21.40
C PRO A 714 -44.70 7.37 20.83
N GLN A 715 -45.09 8.09 19.79
CA GLN A 715 -46.34 7.89 19.05
C GLN A 715 -46.02 7.85 17.55
N LEU A 716 -46.73 6.99 16.81
CA LEU A 716 -46.42 6.70 15.41
C LEU A 716 -46.33 7.95 14.54
N ILE A 717 -47.33 8.85 14.60
CA ILE A 717 -47.38 10.04 13.73
C ILE A 717 -46.17 10.97 13.98
N PRO A 718 -45.86 11.40 15.23
CA PRO A 718 -44.64 12.14 15.54
C PRO A 718 -43.33 11.43 15.14
N VAL A 719 -43.26 10.11 15.27
CA VAL A 719 -42.08 9.33 14.86
C VAL A 719 -41.90 9.36 13.34
N LEU A 720 -42.99 9.20 12.58
CA LEU A 720 -42.97 9.27 11.12
C LEU A 720 -42.68 10.68 10.61
N ASP A 721 -43.21 11.73 11.24
CA ASP A 721 -42.83 13.12 10.94
C ASP A 721 -41.31 13.30 11.03
N LEU A 722 -40.72 12.84 12.14
CA LEU A 722 -39.29 13.02 12.43
C LEU A 722 -38.37 12.17 11.52
N LEU A 723 -38.76 10.94 11.18
CA LEU A 723 -37.93 10.02 10.40
C LEU A 723 -38.21 10.05 8.89
N LEU A 724 -39.38 10.54 8.45
CA LEU A 724 -39.71 10.64 7.02
C LEU A 724 -39.61 12.07 6.50
N LEU A 725 -40.18 13.05 7.20
CA LEU A 725 -40.50 14.36 6.63
C LEU A 725 -39.66 15.52 7.20
N ASP A 726 -38.92 15.32 8.29
CA ASP A 726 -38.13 16.40 8.90
C ASP A 726 -36.90 16.79 8.05
N GLU A 727 -36.95 17.96 7.42
CA GLU A 727 -35.86 18.50 6.58
C GLU A 727 -34.57 18.86 7.34
N GLN A 728 -34.61 18.97 8.66
CA GLN A 728 -33.47 19.35 9.47
C GLN A 728 -32.79 18.14 10.11
N ASN A 729 -33.44 16.99 10.10
CA ASN A 729 -32.92 15.76 10.68
C ASN A 729 -32.00 15.03 9.69
N PRO A 730 -30.69 14.88 9.96
CA PRO A 730 -29.76 14.13 9.10
C PRO A 730 -30.03 12.62 9.07
N HIS A 731 -31.02 12.12 9.81
CA HIS A 731 -31.49 10.75 9.77
C HIS A 731 -32.94 10.63 9.27
N SER A 732 -33.51 11.67 8.64
CA SER A 732 -34.78 11.55 7.92
C SER A 732 -34.59 11.17 6.45
N LEU A 733 -35.58 10.48 5.87
CA LEU A 733 -35.58 10.16 4.44
C LEU A 733 -35.58 11.41 3.55
N ARG A 734 -36.40 12.42 3.88
CA ARG A 734 -36.48 13.66 3.10
C ARG A 734 -35.13 14.36 3.04
N PHE A 735 -34.41 14.46 4.17
CA PHE A 735 -33.06 15.04 4.19
C PHE A 735 -32.08 14.23 3.32
N GLN A 736 -32.09 12.88 3.44
CA GLN A 736 -31.19 12.04 2.64
C GLN A 736 -31.46 12.20 1.14
N LEU A 737 -32.73 12.17 0.71
CA LEU A 737 -33.13 12.38 -0.68
C LEU A 737 -32.63 13.73 -1.20
N HIS A 738 -32.87 14.82 -0.46
CA HIS A 738 -32.40 16.15 -0.84
C HIS A 738 -30.88 16.22 -0.98
N MET A 739 -30.13 15.57 -0.07
CA MET A 739 -28.67 15.54 -0.14
C MET A 739 -28.13 14.70 -1.31
N VAL A 740 -28.80 13.58 -1.65
CA VAL A 740 -28.48 12.78 -2.84
C VAL A 740 -28.72 13.61 -4.09
N GLU A 741 -29.89 14.25 -4.23
CA GLU A 741 -30.23 15.11 -5.37
C GLU A 741 -29.22 16.25 -5.56
N ARG A 742 -28.86 16.94 -4.48
CA ARG A 742 -27.86 17.99 -4.51
C ARG A 742 -26.49 17.48 -4.97
N SER A 743 -26.11 16.28 -4.53
CA SER A 743 -24.85 15.67 -4.93
C SER A 743 -24.86 15.28 -6.41
N LEU A 744 -25.98 14.73 -6.90
CA LEU A 744 -26.17 14.41 -8.32
C LEU A 744 -26.15 15.66 -9.21
N GLY A 745 -26.80 16.75 -8.79
CA GLY A 745 -26.75 18.03 -9.51
C GLY A 745 -25.32 18.57 -9.64
N ALA A 746 -24.52 18.45 -8.57
CA ALA A 746 -23.13 18.87 -8.61
C ALA A 746 -22.24 17.97 -9.48
N LEU A 747 -22.59 16.68 -9.63
CA LEU A 747 -21.93 15.76 -10.57
C LEU A 747 -22.37 16.02 -12.02
N ASP A 748 -23.63 16.40 -12.25
CA ASP A 748 -24.11 16.80 -13.57
C ASP A 748 -23.39 18.04 -14.09
N GLU A 749 -23.32 19.11 -13.29
CA GLU A 749 -22.58 20.32 -13.64
C GLU A 749 -21.11 20.05 -13.97
N ARG A 750 -20.51 19.05 -13.31
CA ARG A 750 -19.09 18.71 -13.48
C ARG A 750 -18.83 17.76 -14.65
N PHE A 751 -19.68 16.74 -14.85
CA PHE A 751 -19.43 15.62 -15.78
C PHE A 751 -20.51 15.47 -16.87
N ALA A 752 -21.42 16.43 -17.01
CA ALA A 752 -22.56 16.39 -17.94
C ALA A 752 -23.37 15.09 -17.82
N THR A 753 -23.79 14.78 -16.59
CA THR A 753 -24.48 13.54 -16.24
C THR A 753 -25.99 13.76 -16.23
N PRO A 754 -26.77 13.11 -17.15
CA PRO A 754 -28.21 13.30 -17.21
C PRO A 754 -28.83 13.13 -15.82
N LEU A 755 -29.54 14.17 -15.38
CA LEU A 755 -30.22 14.16 -14.09
C LEU A 755 -31.17 12.96 -14.01
N GLU A 756 -31.04 12.20 -12.92
CA GLU A 756 -31.99 11.16 -12.61
C GLU A 756 -33.27 11.78 -12.05
N HIS A 757 -34.35 11.69 -12.81
CA HIS A 757 -35.64 12.28 -12.41
C HIS A 757 -36.45 11.35 -11.49
N ARG A 758 -36.11 10.05 -11.42
CA ARG A 758 -36.90 9.06 -10.69
C ARG A 758 -36.90 9.31 -9.18
N LEU A 759 -35.73 9.49 -8.57
CA LEU A 759 -35.63 9.80 -7.15
C LEU A 759 -36.30 11.14 -6.81
N THR A 760 -36.20 12.14 -7.68
CA THR A 760 -36.88 13.42 -7.51
C THR A 760 -38.40 13.29 -7.54
N LEU A 761 -38.94 12.47 -8.43
CA LEU A 761 -40.37 12.18 -8.44
C LEU A 761 -40.82 11.48 -7.15
N LEU A 762 -40.05 10.51 -6.67
CA LEU A 762 -40.35 9.79 -5.42
C LEU A 762 -40.22 10.70 -4.18
N ALA A 763 -39.24 11.60 -4.16
CA ALA A 763 -39.10 12.60 -3.11
C ALA A 763 -40.31 13.54 -3.04
N GLY A 764 -40.82 13.97 -4.21
CA GLY A 764 -42.06 14.75 -4.28
C GLY A 764 -43.29 13.98 -3.83
N GLN A 765 -43.36 12.66 -4.07
CA GLN A 765 -44.44 11.80 -3.55
C GLN A 765 -44.38 11.67 -2.03
N LEU A 766 -43.18 11.51 -1.47
CA LEU A 766 -42.98 11.44 -0.02
C LEU A 766 -43.35 12.77 0.66
N GLU A 767 -42.96 13.90 0.07
CA GLU A 767 -43.33 15.24 0.54
C GLU A 767 -44.84 15.48 0.55
N ALA A 768 -45.53 14.97 -0.47
CA ALA A 768 -46.97 15.12 -0.60
C ALA A 768 -47.76 14.18 0.32
N PHE A 769 -47.10 13.30 1.09
CA PHE A 769 -47.77 12.38 1.99
C PHE A 769 -48.41 13.13 3.18
N ASP A 770 -49.74 13.05 3.27
CA ASP A 770 -50.49 13.67 4.36
C ASP A 770 -50.53 12.74 5.58
N LEU A 771 -49.77 13.08 6.64
CA LEU A 771 -49.81 12.39 7.93
C LEU A 771 -51.21 12.39 8.56
N GLY A 772 -52.09 13.34 8.21
CA GLY A 772 -53.47 13.38 8.67
C GLY A 772 -54.29 12.16 8.25
N SER A 773 -53.87 11.45 7.20
CA SER A 773 -54.48 10.18 6.77
C SER A 773 -54.33 9.05 7.80
N LEU A 774 -53.43 9.19 8.79
CA LEU A 774 -53.20 8.23 9.87
C LEU A 774 -54.01 8.52 11.15
N ASP A 775 -54.77 9.61 11.20
CA ASP A 775 -55.59 9.92 12.37
C ASP A 775 -56.74 8.90 12.50
N ALA A 776 -56.89 8.32 13.70
CA ALA A 776 -57.93 7.33 14.02
C ALA A 776 -59.36 7.90 13.90
N ARG A 777 -59.50 9.22 13.73
CA ARG A 777 -60.78 9.92 13.47
C ARG A 777 -61.21 9.93 12.00
N THR A 778 -60.45 9.30 11.11
CA THR A 778 -60.76 9.21 9.68
C THR A 778 -61.95 8.28 9.39
N LEU A 779 -62.65 8.53 8.28
CA LEU A 779 -63.91 7.86 7.89
C LEU A 779 -63.80 6.33 7.66
N PHE A 780 -62.60 5.76 7.64
CA PHE A 780 -62.33 4.40 7.16
C PHE A 780 -61.88 3.39 8.24
N GLY A 781 -61.75 3.82 9.51
CA GLY A 781 -61.38 2.93 10.64
C GLY A 781 -59.98 2.30 10.53
N GLU A 782 -59.70 1.28 11.34
CA GLU A 782 -58.36 0.66 11.43
C GLU A 782 -57.88 0.00 10.13
N SER A 783 -58.79 -0.53 9.30
CA SER A 783 -58.44 -1.13 8.01
C SER A 783 -57.96 -0.08 7.00
N GLY A 784 -58.51 1.14 7.05
CA GLY A 784 -58.05 2.27 6.25
C GLY A 784 -56.63 2.69 6.63
N VAL A 785 -56.35 2.80 7.93
CA VAL A 785 -55.01 3.13 8.44
C VAL A 785 -53.99 2.07 8.01
N GLN A 786 -54.32 0.78 8.12
CA GLN A 786 -53.43 -0.30 7.69
C GLN A 786 -53.12 -0.24 6.19
N ALA A 787 -54.11 0.09 5.35
CA ALA A 787 -53.90 0.26 3.91
C ALA A 787 -52.98 1.45 3.59
N VAL A 788 -53.12 2.56 4.34
CA VAL A 788 -52.22 3.72 4.22
C VAL A 788 -50.79 3.37 4.63
N LEU A 789 -50.60 2.66 5.75
CA LEU A 789 -49.28 2.20 6.20
C LEU A 789 -48.62 1.26 5.18
N GLN A 790 -49.39 0.36 4.57
CA GLN A 790 -48.89 -0.51 3.51
C GLN A 790 -48.49 0.28 2.26
N GLY A 791 -49.32 1.23 1.81
CA GLY A 791 -49.00 2.09 0.67
C GLY A 791 -47.74 2.93 0.90
N LEU A 792 -47.56 3.45 2.12
CA LEU A 792 -46.34 4.15 2.52
C LEU A 792 -45.13 3.19 2.50
N ALA A 793 -45.26 1.99 3.06
CA ALA A 793 -44.20 0.98 3.02
C ALA A 793 -43.79 0.59 1.59
N ASP A 794 -44.74 0.55 0.65
CA ASP A 794 -44.47 0.25 -0.76
C ASP A 794 -43.77 1.42 -1.47
N LEU A 795 -44.12 2.67 -1.14
CA LEU A 795 -43.38 3.85 -1.59
C LEU A 795 -41.92 3.83 -1.08
N LEU A 796 -41.72 3.53 0.20
CA LEU A 796 -40.39 3.42 0.81
C LEU A 796 -39.54 2.34 0.13
N GLN A 797 -40.11 1.16 -0.14
CA GLN A 797 -39.43 0.12 -0.90
C GLN A 797 -39.07 0.57 -2.33
N THR A 798 -39.94 1.34 -2.98
CA THR A 798 -39.67 1.90 -4.31
C THR A 798 -38.51 2.90 -4.26
N ILE A 799 -38.41 3.68 -3.19
CA ILE A 799 -37.27 4.59 -2.93
C ILE A 799 -35.98 3.80 -2.73
N SER A 800 -35.98 2.75 -1.90
CA SER A 800 -34.81 1.89 -1.69
C SER A 800 -34.32 1.25 -3.00
N GLY A 801 -35.25 0.71 -3.80
CA GLY A 801 -34.95 0.14 -5.11
C GLY A 801 -34.35 1.16 -6.09
N ALA A 802 -34.92 2.36 -6.17
CA ALA A 802 -34.40 3.44 -7.02
C ALA A 802 -32.99 3.89 -6.60
N ALA A 803 -32.72 3.95 -5.29
CA ALA A 803 -31.39 4.25 -4.77
C ALA A 803 -30.35 3.16 -5.12
N GLY A 804 -30.77 1.89 -5.14
CA GLY A 804 -29.96 0.77 -5.63
C GLY A 804 -29.62 0.90 -7.12
N GLU A 805 -30.64 1.15 -7.96
CA GLU A 805 -30.45 1.37 -9.40
C GLU A 805 -29.55 2.59 -9.71
N LEU A 806 -29.59 3.64 -8.87
CA LEU A 806 -28.69 4.78 -8.97
C LEU A 806 -27.24 4.35 -8.71
N SER A 807 -27.01 3.54 -7.66
CA SER A 807 -25.68 3.01 -7.34
C SER A 807 -25.07 2.25 -8.53
N ASP A 808 -25.85 1.37 -9.16
CA ASP A 808 -25.39 0.57 -10.30
C ASP A 808 -25.05 1.46 -11.51
N ARG A 809 -25.86 2.48 -11.78
CA ARG A 809 -25.60 3.43 -12.87
C ARG A 809 -24.36 4.29 -12.65
N LEU A 810 -24.13 4.76 -11.42
CA LEU A 810 -22.90 5.48 -11.06
C LEU A 810 -21.68 4.60 -11.33
N ALA A 811 -21.75 3.31 -10.98
CA ALA A 811 -20.67 2.37 -11.20
C ALA A 811 -20.37 2.13 -12.69
N LEU A 812 -21.40 1.84 -13.49
CA LEU A 812 -21.24 1.60 -14.93
C LEU A 812 -20.65 2.80 -15.67
N ARG A 813 -21.07 4.02 -15.30
CA ARG A 813 -20.65 5.25 -15.98
C ARG A 813 -19.26 5.71 -15.55
N HIS A 814 -19.03 5.88 -14.25
CA HIS A 814 -17.82 6.55 -13.74
C HIS A 814 -16.66 5.59 -13.45
N PHE A 815 -16.96 4.31 -13.21
CA PHE A 815 -15.94 3.32 -12.83
C PHE A 815 -15.58 2.42 -14.01
N ALA A 816 -16.59 1.92 -14.72
CA ALA A 816 -16.39 1.02 -15.86
C ALA A 816 -16.25 1.73 -17.23
N HIS A 817 -16.57 3.03 -17.34
CA HIS A 817 -16.54 3.81 -18.59
C HIS A 817 -17.27 3.12 -19.75
N VAL A 818 -18.39 2.45 -19.46
CA VAL A 818 -19.22 1.83 -20.50
C VAL A 818 -20.09 2.91 -21.13
N ASP A 819 -19.82 3.24 -22.39
CA ASP A 819 -20.60 4.22 -23.16
C ASP A 819 -22.11 3.89 -23.13
N ALA A 820 -22.95 4.93 -23.09
CA ALA A 820 -24.41 4.80 -23.15
C ALA A 820 -24.90 4.05 -24.42
N VAL A 821 -24.09 4.01 -25.48
CA VAL A 821 -24.35 3.26 -26.71
C VAL A 821 -24.13 1.75 -26.51
N SER A 822 -23.18 1.36 -25.67
CA SER A 822 -22.85 -0.05 -25.37
C SER A 822 -23.80 -0.68 -24.36
N GLN A 823 -24.57 0.12 -23.60
CA GLN A 823 -25.61 -0.36 -22.68
C GLN A 823 -26.73 -1.13 -23.39
N GLN A 824 -27.03 -0.81 -24.65
CA GLN A 824 -28.06 -1.52 -25.43
C GLN A 824 -27.65 -2.95 -25.82
N THR A 825 -26.36 -3.28 -25.78
CA THR A 825 -25.84 -4.62 -26.11
C THR A 825 -25.71 -5.56 -24.91
N LEU A 826 -25.83 -5.05 -23.67
CA LEU A 826 -25.81 -5.87 -22.45
C LEU A 826 -27.23 -6.24 -21.96
N SER A 827 -28.28 -5.63 -22.53
CA SER A 827 -29.68 -5.96 -22.24
C SER A 827 -30.31 -6.87 -23.31
N SER A 828 -29.60 -7.90 -23.77
CA SER A 828 -30.15 -8.97 -24.61
C SER A 828 -29.90 -10.34 -24.01
#